data_AF-A0A432Y2P3-F1
#
_entry.id   AF-A0A432Y2P3-F1
#
_cell.length_a   1.000
_cell.length_b   1.000
_cell.length_c   1.000
_cell.angle_alpha   90.00
_cell.angle_beta   90.00
_cell.angle_gamma   90.00
#
_symmetry.space_group_name_H-M   'P 1'
#
loop_
_entity.id
_entity.type
_entity.pdbx_description
1 polymer ?
#
loop_
_entity_poly.entity_id
_entity_poly.type
_entity_poly.pdbx_seq_one_letter_code
_entity_poly.pdbx_strand_id
1 'polypeptide(L)'
;MIRAEYTRFMQTLRDENATVSVRKIANLVAARIDDLIPLTTHQGKRIKKVVELAQENWENIPIEIPPVNQQEAAEAIQISRLKSMEVGPFRGFARQETFDLNNRLVLIYGPNGTGKSSFCEALEYALLGNVAEAENKRFRDQNDYLRNAFVNQLTLPSVLASDRDGNDVVVNQNESAFRFCFVEKNRIDNFSRIAAQAPAKQTELIATLFGLDAFTEFVRNFTSEIGEQYIDLHGKQSTLLAHKKLKLQGAQEQIEASTRELQRIEAEELKLATSYQKDISFENLKTELNGDNGSPGLIQQLEWDLRQPPPQKSNLSASKLEKMGDEVNSLIDQLGGNEQQLADASHQVSFKQLYEAVVELRQGSEDFCPACQTPLSEAAVNPYTLAAQELTNLKHLAELQQSGEQLEKRALQVIFKISQLLNSCVSLNASNNPLKPFELTDNQPDLQWWLSLFEELHDKRTAWQHLSEQVKRLEENDATIDEAIEFRNTQQCQLEHLRDISRQVTVLITQKQTALDNYARAQSLIDNFQEENAKLIEGVEVEKSVVARNQEIASAYALFVRKLVNYSRALPTHLVSDLGELVVQFYNAFNRNDAQSELLENVKLPLAANHRLKIAFKHQPEQFFDALHILSEGHVRCLGLAILLAKNFKENAPILIFDDPVNAIDDEHRHSIRRTLFEDQYFEAKQIILTCHGEEFFKDIQNLLSAEDARSSKKVTFLPMHGEQHIRVDFNCSPRNYILAAQRHIERNEIREALSKSRQALESLAKGKVWRYVHSNGDGNLSIKLRSPTAPIELRNLTEQLRSRIQRVDFSDPNKEAVYEPINSLLGINGGSREWRYLNKGTHEEADREEFDKGTVEEILATLAALDEALA
;
A
#
# COMPACT_ATOMS: atom_id res chain seq x y z
N MET A 1 21.31 -29.15 10.52
CA MET A 1 20.72 -29.15 9.17
C MET A 1 20.94 -27.84 8.41
N ILE A 2 20.42 -26.69 8.88
CA ILE A 2 20.61 -25.37 8.21
C ILE A 2 22.08 -25.10 7.89
N ARG A 3 22.99 -25.26 8.87
CA ARG A 3 24.43 -25.08 8.67
C ARG A 3 24.99 -25.98 7.56
N ALA A 4 24.68 -27.28 7.60
CA ALA A 4 25.20 -28.25 6.63
C ALA A 4 24.77 -27.91 5.19
N GLU A 5 23.48 -27.62 4.97
CA GLU A 5 22.98 -27.24 3.64
C GLU A 5 23.48 -25.85 3.22
N TYR A 6 23.61 -24.91 4.16
CA TYR A 6 24.19 -23.60 3.87
C TYR A 6 25.66 -23.73 3.44
N THR A 7 26.46 -24.59 4.08
CA THR A 7 27.84 -24.85 3.68
C THR A 7 27.91 -25.51 2.29
N ARG A 8 26.99 -26.42 1.96
CA ARG A 8 26.87 -26.98 0.60
C ARG A 8 26.52 -25.91 -0.44
N PHE A 9 25.59 -25.02 -0.11
CA PHE A 9 25.28 -23.84 -0.93
C PHE A 9 26.52 -22.98 -1.17
N MET A 10 27.32 -22.71 -0.12
CA MET A 10 28.54 -21.93 -0.26
C MET A 10 29.53 -22.55 -1.27
N GLN A 11 29.62 -23.87 -1.36
CA GLN A 11 30.49 -24.50 -2.36
C GLN A 11 30.08 -24.15 -3.81
N THR A 12 28.79 -23.89 -4.07
CA THR A 12 28.31 -23.46 -5.40
C THR A 12 28.75 -22.04 -5.77
N LEU A 13 29.24 -21.26 -4.81
CA LEU A 13 29.70 -19.88 -4.98
C LEU A 13 31.23 -19.78 -5.16
N ARG A 14 31.95 -20.92 -5.21
CA ARG A 14 33.40 -20.94 -5.44
C ARG A 14 33.74 -20.51 -6.88
N ASP A 15 34.99 -20.05 -7.04
CA ASP A 15 35.59 -19.68 -8.33
C ASP A 15 34.80 -18.58 -9.08
N GLU A 16 34.64 -18.69 -10.39
CA GLU A 16 33.97 -17.69 -11.25
C GLU A 16 32.43 -17.67 -11.11
N ASN A 17 31.85 -18.57 -10.30
CA ASN A 17 30.40 -18.69 -10.17
C ASN A 17 29.75 -17.54 -9.37
N ALA A 18 30.54 -16.73 -8.65
CA ALA A 18 30.05 -15.58 -7.90
C ALA A 18 31.09 -14.45 -7.85
N THR A 19 30.62 -13.20 -7.76
CA THR A 19 31.51 -12.05 -7.58
C THR A 19 32.14 -12.07 -6.18
N VAL A 20 33.28 -11.38 -6.02
CA VAL A 20 33.97 -11.21 -4.73
C VAL A 20 33.01 -10.70 -3.65
N SER A 21 32.21 -9.68 -3.96
CA SER A 21 31.26 -9.06 -3.05
C SER A 21 30.14 -10.03 -2.62
N VAL A 22 29.67 -10.91 -3.52
CA VAL A 22 28.70 -11.97 -3.17
C VAL A 22 29.31 -12.99 -2.20
N ARG A 23 30.57 -13.39 -2.42
CA ARG A 23 31.29 -14.29 -1.51
C ARG A 23 31.49 -13.67 -0.13
N LYS A 24 31.76 -12.36 -0.05
CA LYS A 24 31.78 -11.62 1.21
C LYS A 24 30.45 -11.76 1.96
N ILE A 25 29.31 -11.47 1.31
CA ILE A 25 27.99 -11.62 1.96
C ILE A 25 27.76 -13.07 2.43
N ALA A 26 28.12 -14.06 1.61
CA ALA A 26 27.97 -15.47 1.99
C ALA A 26 28.82 -15.84 3.22
N ASN A 27 30.08 -15.41 3.27
CA ASN A 27 30.96 -15.63 4.43
C ASN A 27 30.48 -14.89 5.68
N LEU A 28 29.93 -13.67 5.53
CA LEU A 28 29.34 -12.93 6.64
C LEU A 28 28.14 -13.67 7.24
N VAL A 29 27.24 -14.18 6.39
CA VAL A 29 26.08 -14.95 6.84
C VAL A 29 26.52 -16.28 7.46
N ALA A 30 27.54 -16.95 6.92
CA ALA A 30 28.10 -18.17 7.50
C ALA A 30 28.65 -17.94 8.92
N ALA A 31 29.45 -16.88 9.10
CA ALA A 31 30.09 -16.54 10.37
C ALA A 31 29.10 -16.10 11.45
N ARG A 32 27.92 -15.60 11.06
CA ARG A 32 26.87 -15.12 11.96
C ARG A 32 25.56 -15.87 11.81
N ILE A 33 25.62 -17.14 11.41
CA ILE A 33 24.41 -17.91 11.08
C ILE A 33 23.49 -18.09 12.29
N ASP A 34 24.04 -18.27 13.49
CA ASP A 34 23.25 -18.45 14.72
C ASP A 34 22.52 -17.17 15.13
N ASP A 35 23.12 -16.01 14.87
CA ASP A 35 22.50 -14.70 15.11
C ASP A 35 21.34 -14.45 14.13
N LEU A 36 21.42 -15.01 12.92
CA LEU A 36 20.47 -14.75 11.83
C LEU A 36 19.29 -15.74 11.82
N ILE A 37 19.48 -16.99 12.26
CA ILE A 37 18.43 -18.01 12.36
C ILE A 37 17.17 -17.51 13.10
N PRO A 38 17.26 -16.93 14.32
CA PRO A 38 16.08 -16.50 15.07
C PRO A 38 15.41 -15.22 14.51
N LEU A 39 16.06 -14.50 13.59
CA LEU A 39 15.54 -13.25 13.04
C LEU A 39 14.64 -13.52 11.82
N THR A 40 13.46 -12.90 11.80
CA THR A 40 12.50 -13.00 10.68
C THR A 40 12.48 -11.72 9.83
N THR A 41 11.65 -11.71 8.78
CA THR A 41 11.38 -10.52 7.95
C THR A 41 10.55 -9.45 8.66
N HIS A 42 9.95 -9.76 9.81
CA HIS A 42 9.12 -8.82 10.56
C HIS A 42 9.91 -7.56 10.93
N GLN A 43 9.41 -6.38 10.52
CA GLN A 43 10.07 -5.06 10.68
C GLN A 43 11.50 -4.97 10.11
N GLY A 44 11.87 -5.89 9.21
CA GLY A 44 13.20 -5.95 8.62
C GLY A 44 14.32 -6.29 9.61
N LYS A 45 14.03 -7.01 10.71
CA LYS A 45 15.04 -7.33 11.74
C LYS A 45 16.28 -8.02 11.16
N ARG A 46 16.09 -9.06 10.33
CA ARG A 46 17.21 -9.77 9.72
C ARG A 46 18.03 -8.88 8.80
N ILE A 47 17.37 -8.16 7.89
CA ILE A 47 18.07 -7.31 6.91
C ILE A 47 18.83 -6.15 7.58
N LYS A 48 18.26 -5.56 8.64
CA LYS A 48 18.96 -4.55 9.47
C LYS A 48 20.23 -5.14 10.08
N LYS A 49 20.17 -6.35 10.63
CA LYS A 49 21.35 -6.99 11.23
C LYS A 49 22.42 -7.33 10.19
N VAL A 50 22.01 -7.79 9.00
CA VAL A 50 22.95 -8.04 7.90
C VAL A 50 23.61 -6.74 7.44
N VAL A 51 22.85 -5.64 7.31
CA VAL A 51 23.39 -4.33 6.93
C VAL A 51 24.38 -3.81 7.97
N GLU A 52 24.03 -3.87 9.26
CA GLU A 52 24.90 -3.49 10.38
C GLU A 52 26.24 -4.23 10.32
N LEU A 53 26.20 -5.56 10.24
CA LEU A 53 27.40 -6.41 10.17
C LEU A 53 28.23 -6.13 8.92
N ALA A 54 27.58 -5.88 7.78
CA ALA A 54 28.26 -5.60 6.52
C ALA A 54 28.95 -4.23 6.54
N GLN A 55 28.30 -3.18 7.05
CA GLN A 55 28.86 -1.83 7.11
C GLN A 55 30.05 -1.71 8.07
N GLU A 56 30.02 -2.45 9.19
CA GLU A 56 31.11 -2.47 10.17
C GLU A 56 32.37 -3.17 9.65
N ASN A 57 32.20 -4.28 8.91
CA ASN A 57 33.30 -5.20 8.62
C ASN A 57 33.62 -5.40 7.13
N TRP A 58 32.99 -4.67 6.20
CA TRP A 58 33.05 -4.95 4.76
C TRP A 58 34.45 -5.26 4.18
N GLU A 59 35.47 -4.53 4.64
CA GLU A 59 36.86 -4.69 4.17
C GLU A 59 37.54 -5.96 4.74
N ASN A 60 37.14 -6.40 5.94
CA ASN A 60 37.76 -7.50 6.66
C ASN A 60 37.04 -8.85 6.45
N ILE A 61 35.92 -8.87 5.72
CA ILE A 61 35.20 -10.12 5.44
C ILE A 61 36.03 -10.98 4.47
N PRO A 62 36.28 -12.26 4.80
CA PRO A 62 37.00 -13.17 3.92
C PRO A 62 36.33 -13.27 2.54
N ILE A 63 37.15 -13.34 1.49
CA ILE A 63 36.69 -13.46 0.10
C ILE A 63 36.58 -14.94 -0.30
N GLU A 64 37.46 -15.77 0.23
CA GLU A 64 37.52 -17.20 -0.09
C GLU A 64 36.47 -17.97 0.71
N ILE A 65 35.87 -18.95 0.05
CA ILE A 65 34.93 -19.87 0.69
C ILE A 65 35.71 -21.07 1.19
N PRO A 66 35.67 -21.40 2.49
CA PRO A 66 36.41 -22.53 3.02
C PRO A 66 35.96 -23.85 2.36
N PRO A 67 36.89 -24.74 2.01
CA PRO A 67 36.54 -26.05 1.47
C PRO A 67 35.86 -26.89 2.55
N VAL A 68 34.81 -27.63 2.19
CA VAL A 68 34.19 -28.59 3.13
C VAL A 68 35.07 -29.82 3.25
N ASN A 69 35.59 -30.10 4.44
CA ASN A 69 36.01 -31.46 4.78
C ASN A 69 34.73 -32.30 4.92
N GLN A 70 34.51 -33.23 4.00
CA GLN A 70 33.31 -34.09 3.98
C GLN A 70 33.14 -34.95 5.24
N GLN A 71 34.14 -34.97 6.14
CA GLN A 71 34.14 -35.72 7.39
C GLN A 71 33.46 -34.99 8.57
N GLU A 72 33.37 -33.66 8.60
CA GLU A 72 32.81 -32.93 9.76
C GLU A 72 31.27 -32.86 9.78
N ALA A 73 30.60 -33.24 8.69
CA ALA A 73 29.13 -33.27 8.64
C ALA A 73 28.50 -34.47 9.40
N ALA A 74 29.33 -35.38 9.93
CA ALA A 74 28.91 -36.68 10.43
C ALA A 74 29.14 -36.90 11.94
N GLU A 75 29.45 -35.87 12.73
CA GLU A 75 29.51 -36.00 14.20
C GLU A 75 28.14 -35.82 14.87
N ALA A 76 27.10 -36.46 14.33
CA ALA A 76 25.89 -36.71 15.10
C ALA A 76 25.97 -38.16 15.56
N ILE A 77 26.06 -38.39 16.87
CA ILE A 77 26.00 -39.71 17.50
C ILE A 77 24.84 -40.47 16.86
N GLN A 78 25.15 -41.38 15.94
CA GLN A 78 24.13 -42.19 15.28
C GLN A 78 23.84 -43.36 16.20
N ILE A 79 22.73 -43.26 16.93
CA ILE A 79 22.23 -44.36 17.74
C ILE A 79 21.99 -45.59 16.87
N SER A 80 22.24 -46.78 17.40
CA SER A 80 21.94 -48.05 16.72
C SER A 80 20.59 -48.61 17.14
N ARG A 81 20.16 -48.37 18.39
CA ARG A 81 18.92 -48.95 18.97
C ARG A 81 18.44 -48.18 20.20
N LEU A 82 17.14 -48.06 20.40
CA LEU A 82 16.54 -47.61 21.67
C LEU A 82 16.53 -48.76 22.69
N LYS A 83 17.00 -48.49 23.91
CA LYS A 83 17.06 -49.46 25.02
C LYS A 83 15.88 -49.31 25.97
N SER A 84 15.54 -48.10 26.38
CA SER A 84 14.41 -47.86 27.28
C SER A 84 13.80 -46.48 27.12
N MET A 85 12.55 -46.34 27.54
CA MET A 85 11.86 -45.06 27.67
C MET A 85 11.23 -44.93 29.05
N GLU A 86 11.48 -43.82 29.73
CA GLU A 86 10.75 -43.40 30.92
C GLU A 86 9.74 -42.32 30.55
N VAL A 87 8.48 -42.50 30.93
CA VAL A 87 7.39 -41.58 30.59
C VAL A 87 6.43 -41.42 31.75
N GLY A 88 6.03 -40.19 32.05
CA GLY A 88 4.92 -39.90 32.96
C GLY A 88 5.30 -39.08 34.19
N PRO A 89 4.46 -38.11 34.62
CA PRO A 89 3.17 -37.74 34.04
C PRO A 89 3.25 -37.06 32.67
N PHE A 90 2.58 -37.62 31.66
CA PHE A 90 2.62 -37.17 30.26
C PHE A 90 1.41 -37.73 29.51
N ARG A 91 0.62 -36.88 28.86
CA ARG A 91 -0.59 -37.28 28.10
C ARG A 91 -1.47 -38.24 28.92
N GLY A 92 -1.73 -39.46 28.45
CA GLY A 92 -2.52 -40.46 29.18
C GLY A 92 -1.82 -41.08 30.41
N PHE A 93 -0.50 -40.93 30.55
CA PHE A 93 0.25 -41.46 31.69
C PHE A 93 0.13 -40.52 32.88
N ALA A 94 -0.67 -40.89 33.89
CA ALA A 94 -0.81 -40.13 35.14
C ALA A 94 0.33 -40.35 36.16
N ARG A 95 1.14 -41.40 36.01
CA ARG A 95 2.34 -41.72 36.80
C ARG A 95 3.45 -42.20 35.88
N GLN A 96 4.68 -42.24 36.38
CA GLN A 96 5.84 -42.73 35.64
C GLN A 96 5.70 -44.23 35.34
N GLU A 97 5.96 -44.60 34.09
CA GLU A 97 6.08 -45.97 33.59
C GLU A 97 7.41 -46.10 32.84
N THR A 98 8.01 -47.30 32.87
CA THR A 98 9.28 -47.58 32.19
C THR A 98 9.08 -48.69 31.17
N PHE A 99 9.42 -48.41 29.91
CA PHE A 99 9.30 -49.36 28.82
C PHE A 99 10.68 -49.89 28.42
N ASP A 100 10.83 -51.21 28.42
CA ASP A 100 11.99 -51.90 27.85
C ASP A 100 11.83 -52.02 26.34
N LEU A 101 12.69 -51.32 25.61
CA LEU A 101 12.73 -51.26 24.16
C LEU A 101 13.91 -52.04 23.59
N ASN A 102 14.76 -52.68 24.43
CA ASN A 102 16.06 -53.21 24.03
C ASN A 102 15.95 -54.55 23.28
N ASN A 103 15.32 -54.51 22.11
CA ASN A 103 15.28 -55.59 21.14
C ASN A 103 15.10 -55.00 19.73
N ARG A 104 15.48 -55.75 18.69
CA ARG A 104 15.19 -55.39 17.30
C ARG A 104 13.69 -55.19 17.08
N LEU A 105 12.84 -55.99 17.71
CA LEU A 105 11.40 -55.93 17.55
C LEU A 105 10.69 -55.66 18.89
N VAL A 106 9.90 -54.58 18.92
CA VAL A 106 9.02 -54.21 20.04
C VAL A 106 7.59 -54.15 19.51
N LEU A 107 6.74 -55.07 19.95
CA LEU A 107 5.35 -55.16 19.54
C LEU A 107 4.42 -54.73 20.67
N ILE A 108 3.53 -53.79 20.38
CA ILE A 108 2.62 -53.20 21.35
C ILE A 108 1.18 -53.40 20.87
N TYR A 109 0.42 -54.18 21.62
CA TYR A 109 -1.00 -54.42 21.34
C TYR A 109 -1.89 -53.63 22.28
N GLY A 110 -3.05 -53.17 21.80
CA GLY A 110 -4.10 -52.70 22.70
C GLY A 110 -5.32 -52.15 21.94
N PRO A 111 -6.55 -52.28 22.47
CA PRO A 111 -7.74 -51.68 21.86
C PRO A 111 -7.64 -50.16 21.66
N ASN A 112 -8.57 -49.58 20.90
CA ASN A 112 -8.62 -48.12 20.73
C ASN A 112 -8.89 -47.42 22.06
N GLY A 113 -8.19 -46.31 22.30
CA GLY A 113 -8.34 -45.53 23.53
C GLY A 113 -7.57 -46.04 24.76
N THR A 114 -6.71 -47.06 24.64
CA THR A 114 -5.96 -47.61 25.79
C THR A 114 -4.63 -46.93 26.09
N GLY A 115 -4.17 -45.98 25.26
CA GLY A 115 -2.94 -45.22 25.50
C GLY A 115 -1.79 -45.42 24.52
N LYS A 116 -1.97 -46.26 23.48
CA LYS A 116 -0.95 -46.51 22.43
C LYS A 116 -0.40 -45.22 21.80
N SER A 117 -1.28 -44.32 21.38
CA SER A 117 -0.85 -43.04 20.80
C SER A 117 -0.12 -42.18 21.83
N SER A 118 -0.48 -42.22 23.13
CA SER A 118 0.32 -41.51 24.15
C SER A 118 1.73 -42.06 24.32
N PHE A 119 1.92 -43.37 24.11
CA PHE A 119 3.26 -43.98 24.05
C PHE A 119 4.04 -43.51 22.81
N CYS A 120 3.41 -43.50 21.63
CA CYS A 120 4.04 -43.01 20.40
C CYS A 120 4.36 -41.52 20.48
N GLU A 121 3.45 -40.69 21.01
CA GLU A 121 3.66 -39.25 21.23
C GLU A 121 4.81 -39.00 22.24
N ALA A 122 5.01 -39.87 23.22
CA ALA A 122 6.13 -39.77 24.16
C ALA A 122 7.48 -40.05 23.47
N LEU A 123 7.55 -41.09 22.64
CA LEU A 123 8.72 -41.34 21.78
C LEU A 123 8.93 -40.21 20.77
N GLU A 124 7.86 -39.71 20.15
CA GLU A 124 7.91 -38.62 19.18
C GLU A 124 8.50 -37.37 19.81
N TYR A 125 8.03 -36.98 21.00
CA TYR A 125 8.58 -35.85 21.73
C TYR A 125 10.04 -36.05 22.15
N ALA A 126 10.40 -37.24 22.67
CA ALA A 126 11.76 -37.52 23.10
C ALA A 126 12.77 -37.50 21.95
N LEU A 127 12.36 -37.92 20.75
CA LEU A 127 13.23 -37.98 19.57
C LEU A 127 13.20 -36.70 18.73
N LEU A 128 12.04 -36.09 18.50
CA LEU A 128 11.87 -34.93 17.61
C LEU A 128 11.85 -33.60 18.37
N GLY A 129 11.45 -33.59 19.63
CA GLY A 129 11.22 -32.38 20.43
C GLY A 129 9.83 -31.76 20.26
N ASN A 130 9.04 -32.25 19.31
CA ASN A 130 7.65 -31.88 19.10
C ASN A 130 6.77 -33.13 18.90
N VAL A 131 5.45 -32.92 18.89
CA VAL A 131 4.44 -33.93 18.59
C VAL A 131 3.55 -33.37 17.49
N ALA A 132 3.45 -34.06 16.35
CA ALA A 132 2.76 -33.55 15.16
C ALA A 132 1.26 -33.27 15.42
N GLU A 133 0.62 -34.11 16.24
CA GLU A 133 -0.79 -33.96 16.63
C GLU A 133 -1.02 -32.71 17.52
N ALA A 134 0.00 -32.28 18.28
CA ALA A 134 -0.08 -31.07 19.11
C ALA A 134 -0.16 -29.80 18.25
N GLU A 135 0.65 -29.74 17.18
CA GLU A 135 0.69 -28.63 16.23
C GLU A 135 -0.66 -28.47 15.50
N ASN A 136 -1.28 -29.59 15.10
CA ASN A 136 -2.56 -29.61 14.41
C ASN A 136 -3.73 -29.10 15.27
N LYS A 137 -3.67 -29.30 16.60
CA LYS A 137 -4.77 -28.93 17.53
C LYS A 137 -4.70 -27.48 18.04
N ARG A 138 -3.76 -26.66 17.54
CA ARG A 138 -3.66 -25.21 17.79
C ARG A 138 -3.58 -24.82 19.28
N PHE A 139 -2.91 -25.62 20.10
CA PHE A 139 -2.59 -25.21 21.46
C PHE A 139 -1.60 -24.02 21.43
N ARG A 140 -1.78 -23.02 22.32
CA ARG A 140 -0.88 -21.86 22.40
C ARG A 140 0.49 -22.23 22.98
N ASP A 141 0.51 -23.18 23.91
CA ASP A 141 1.72 -23.80 24.46
C ASP A 141 1.63 -25.32 24.24
N GLN A 142 2.66 -25.90 23.64
CA GLN A 142 2.73 -27.35 23.42
C GLN A 142 2.71 -28.12 24.75
N ASN A 143 3.24 -27.53 25.83
CA ASN A 143 3.22 -28.14 27.16
C ASN A 143 1.79 -28.36 27.68
N ASP A 144 0.83 -27.52 27.29
CA ASP A 144 -0.58 -27.71 27.67
C ASP A 144 -1.17 -28.97 27.04
N TYR A 145 -0.76 -29.30 25.81
CA TYR A 145 -1.18 -30.53 25.14
C TYR A 145 -0.57 -31.78 25.76
N LEU A 146 0.72 -31.70 26.13
CA LEU A 146 1.51 -32.81 26.66
C LEU A 146 1.21 -33.08 28.14
N ARG A 147 0.72 -32.08 28.89
CA ARG A 147 0.36 -32.21 30.30
C ARG A 147 -0.74 -33.25 30.48
N ASN A 148 -0.60 -34.10 31.51
CA ASN A 148 -1.68 -35.00 31.88
C ASN A 148 -2.84 -34.20 32.49
N ALA A 149 -4.04 -34.34 31.93
CA ALA A 149 -5.20 -33.55 32.32
C ALA A 149 -5.75 -33.87 33.73
N PHE A 150 -5.47 -35.06 34.26
CA PHE A 150 -6.02 -35.51 35.54
C PHE A 150 -5.13 -35.12 36.73
N VAL A 151 -3.81 -35.27 36.60
CA VAL A 151 -2.85 -34.87 37.66
C VAL A 151 -2.31 -33.45 37.49
N ASN A 152 -2.60 -32.80 36.35
CA ASN A 152 -2.14 -31.44 36.00
C ASN A 152 -0.61 -31.26 36.07
N GLN A 153 0.14 -32.34 35.83
CA GLN A 153 1.60 -32.38 35.85
C GLN A 153 2.13 -32.80 34.48
N LEU A 154 3.36 -32.36 34.19
CA LEU A 154 4.11 -32.71 33.00
C LEU A 154 5.54 -33.06 33.42
N THR A 155 5.98 -34.27 33.10
CA THR A 155 7.36 -34.72 33.16
C THR A 155 7.72 -35.20 31.75
N LEU A 156 8.73 -34.56 31.16
CA LEU A 156 9.12 -34.85 29.78
C LEU A 156 9.71 -36.27 29.70
N PRO A 157 9.35 -37.05 28.68
CA PRO A 157 9.86 -38.40 28.52
C PRO A 157 11.37 -38.38 28.25
N SER A 158 12.07 -39.41 28.73
CA SER A 158 13.50 -39.61 28.47
C SER A 158 13.73 -40.98 27.83
N VAL A 159 14.66 -41.04 26.88
CA VAL A 159 14.98 -42.26 26.13
C VAL A 159 16.47 -42.56 26.23
N LEU A 160 16.79 -43.79 26.59
CA LEU A 160 18.14 -44.33 26.57
C LEU A 160 18.32 -45.15 25.29
N ALA A 161 19.44 -44.96 24.60
CA ALA A 161 19.79 -45.69 23.38
C ALA A 161 21.21 -46.26 23.46
N SER A 162 21.50 -47.20 22.56
CA SER A 162 22.85 -47.67 22.27
C SER A 162 23.43 -46.85 21.13
N ASP A 163 24.68 -46.41 21.22
CA ASP A 163 25.42 -45.89 20.06
C ASP A 163 25.91 -47.05 19.15
N ARG A 164 26.73 -46.73 18.14
CA ARG A 164 27.33 -47.75 17.23
C ARG A 164 28.39 -48.62 17.91
N ASP A 165 29.00 -48.12 18.99
CA ASP A 165 30.04 -48.81 19.75
C ASP A 165 29.46 -49.65 20.90
N GLY A 166 28.14 -49.57 21.11
CA GLY A 166 27.41 -50.35 22.12
C GLY A 166 27.22 -49.62 23.46
N ASN A 167 27.65 -48.36 23.57
CA ASN A 167 27.55 -47.59 24.80
C ASN A 167 26.16 -47.01 25.01
N ASP A 168 25.78 -46.85 26.27
CA ASP A 168 24.54 -46.21 26.67
C ASP A 168 24.63 -44.68 26.51
N VAL A 169 23.73 -44.13 25.71
CA VAL A 169 23.62 -42.68 25.47
C VAL A 169 22.19 -42.22 25.68
N VAL A 170 22.01 -41.10 26.37
CA VAL A 170 20.71 -40.43 26.45
C VAL A 170 20.44 -39.76 25.10
N VAL A 171 19.26 -40.03 24.53
CA VAL A 171 18.92 -39.47 23.22
C VAL A 171 18.61 -37.99 23.36
N ASN A 172 19.32 -37.17 22.61
CA ASN A 172 19.00 -35.76 22.42
C ASN A 172 18.02 -35.60 21.26
N GLN A 173 17.08 -34.68 21.41
CA GLN A 173 16.09 -34.35 20.37
C GLN A 173 16.78 -33.92 19.08
N ASN A 174 16.44 -34.56 17.98
CA ASN A 174 16.95 -34.25 16.65
C ASN A 174 15.89 -34.61 15.59
N GLU A 175 15.04 -33.63 15.27
CA GLU A 175 14.01 -33.79 14.25
C GLU A 175 14.58 -34.31 12.93
N SER A 176 15.67 -33.72 12.44
CA SER A 176 16.27 -34.10 11.15
C SER A 176 16.77 -35.53 11.07
N ALA A 177 17.16 -36.14 12.20
CA ALA A 177 17.66 -37.51 12.23
C ALA A 177 16.53 -38.54 12.40
N PHE A 178 15.45 -38.19 13.10
CA PHE A 178 14.43 -39.16 13.52
C PHE A 178 13.06 -38.95 12.87
N ARG A 179 12.84 -37.88 12.09
CA ARG A 179 11.53 -37.54 11.47
C ARG A 179 10.93 -38.70 10.70
N PHE A 180 11.74 -39.40 9.91
CA PHE A 180 11.31 -40.53 9.08
C PHE A 180 11.34 -41.88 9.81
N CYS A 181 11.69 -41.90 11.10
CA CYS A 181 11.46 -43.08 11.93
C CYS A 181 9.96 -43.27 12.19
N PHE A 182 9.15 -42.21 12.23
CA PHE A 182 7.74 -42.28 12.57
C PHE A 182 6.82 -42.46 11.36
N VAL A 183 6.04 -43.54 11.39
CA VAL A 183 5.02 -43.90 10.40
C VAL A 183 3.66 -44.00 11.10
N GLU A 184 2.84 -42.98 10.91
CA GLU A 184 1.48 -42.88 11.46
C GLU A 184 0.46 -42.65 10.34
N LYS A 185 -0.82 -42.88 10.63
CA LYS A 185 -1.92 -42.70 9.65
C LYS A 185 -1.89 -41.34 8.96
N ASN A 186 -1.81 -40.26 9.73
CA ASN A 186 -1.83 -38.89 9.19
C ASN A 186 -0.64 -38.63 8.25
N ARG A 187 0.53 -39.20 8.53
CA ARG A 187 1.71 -39.07 7.66
C ARG A 187 1.50 -39.84 6.36
N ILE A 188 1.02 -41.08 6.43
CA ILE A 188 0.69 -41.87 5.23
C ILE A 188 -0.34 -41.12 4.36
N ASP A 189 -1.40 -40.59 4.97
CA ASP A 189 -2.43 -39.84 4.26
C ASP A 189 -1.89 -38.53 3.65
N ASN A 190 -1.05 -37.79 4.37
CA ASN A 190 -0.44 -36.56 3.87
C ASN A 190 0.50 -36.82 2.68
N PHE A 191 1.36 -37.85 2.74
CA PHE A 191 2.30 -38.18 1.67
C PHE A 191 1.64 -38.91 0.49
N SER A 192 0.57 -39.67 0.72
CA SER A 192 -0.20 -40.30 -0.36
C SER A 192 -1.00 -39.28 -1.16
N ARG A 193 -1.50 -38.22 -0.52
CA ARG A 193 -2.36 -37.20 -1.14
C ARG A 193 -1.67 -35.85 -1.34
N ILE A 194 -0.33 -35.81 -1.43
CA ILE A 194 0.43 -34.54 -1.61
C ILE A 194 -0.17 -33.70 -2.73
N ALA A 195 -0.42 -34.30 -3.90
CA ALA A 195 -0.93 -33.59 -5.07
C ALA A 195 -2.36 -33.03 -4.91
N ALA A 196 -3.14 -33.48 -3.92
CA ALA A 196 -4.48 -32.96 -3.61
C ALA A 196 -4.48 -31.86 -2.52
N GLN A 197 -3.35 -31.63 -1.83
CA GLN A 197 -3.22 -30.56 -0.84
C GLN A 197 -3.11 -29.18 -1.50
N ALA A 198 -3.40 -28.12 -0.75
CA ALA A 198 -3.21 -26.75 -1.21
C ALA A 198 -1.72 -26.45 -1.54
N PRO A 199 -1.41 -25.50 -2.45
CA PRO A 199 -0.04 -25.24 -2.91
C PRO A 199 0.97 -24.93 -1.79
N ALA A 200 0.53 -24.22 -0.76
CA ALA A 200 1.34 -23.92 0.42
C ALA A 200 1.71 -25.20 1.19
N LYS A 201 0.71 -26.04 1.47
CA LYS A 201 0.89 -27.32 2.17
C LYS A 201 1.64 -28.35 1.32
N GLN A 202 1.54 -28.29 -0.01
CA GLN A 202 2.40 -29.08 -0.90
C GLN A 202 3.86 -28.69 -0.77
N THR A 203 4.15 -27.38 -0.78
CA THR A 203 5.53 -26.88 -0.63
C THR A 203 6.11 -27.31 0.71
N GLU A 204 5.31 -27.23 1.77
CA GLU A 204 5.65 -27.72 3.11
C GLU A 204 5.93 -29.23 3.10
N LEU A 205 4.99 -30.06 2.63
CA LEU A 205 5.19 -31.52 2.59
C LEU A 205 6.38 -31.96 1.72
N ILE A 206 6.64 -31.25 0.62
CA ILE A 206 7.82 -31.47 -0.24
C ILE A 206 9.10 -31.10 0.52
N ALA A 207 9.14 -29.93 1.16
CA ALA A 207 10.28 -29.54 1.98
C ALA A 207 10.50 -30.53 3.13
N THR A 208 9.44 -30.98 3.80
CA THR A 208 9.50 -32.00 4.84
C THR A 208 10.02 -33.33 4.33
N LEU A 209 9.55 -33.80 3.17
CA LEU A 209 10.00 -35.05 2.55
C LEU A 209 11.52 -35.08 2.34
N PHE A 210 12.13 -33.91 2.13
CA PHE A 210 13.57 -33.78 1.90
C PHE A 210 14.34 -33.26 3.11
N GLY A 211 13.69 -33.03 4.26
CA GLY A 211 14.32 -32.42 5.42
C GLY A 211 14.76 -30.98 5.15
N LEU A 212 14.08 -30.26 4.27
CA LEU A 212 14.45 -28.90 3.89
C LEU A 212 13.64 -27.84 4.63
N ASP A 213 12.76 -28.18 5.57
CA ASP A 213 11.85 -27.23 6.22
C ASP A 213 12.59 -26.08 6.90
N ALA A 214 13.48 -26.41 7.84
CA ALA A 214 14.27 -25.43 8.57
C ALA A 214 15.15 -24.58 7.64
N PHE A 215 15.70 -25.17 6.57
CA PHE A 215 16.51 -24.44 5.59
C PHE A 215 15.65 -23.56 4.67
N THR A 216 14.50 -24.03 4.23
CA THR A 216 13.57 -23.30 3.35
C THR A 216 12.96 -22.12 4.10
N GLU A 217 12.60 -22.30 5.37
CA GLU A 217 12.17 -21.21 6.24
C GLU A 217 13.30 -20.21 6.49
N PHE A 218 14.51 -20.70 6.74
CA PHE A 218 15.69 -19.83 6.84
C PHE A 218 15.87 -19.00 5.57
N VAL A 219 15.83 -19.59 4.37
CA VAL A 219 15.97 -18.86 3.11
C VAL A 219 14.80 -17.88 2.87
N ARG A 220 13.56 -18.28 3.18
CA ARG A 220 12.36 -17.45 3.04
C ARG A 220 12.41 -16.17 3.88
N ASN A 221 13.14 -16.21 5.00
CA ASN A 221 13.29 -15.07 5.89
C ASN A 221 14.34 -14.03 5.43
N PHE A 222 14.96 -14.20 4.25
CA PHE A 222 15.74 -13.15 3.60
C PHE A 222 14.85 -12.24 2.73
N THR A 223 14.92 -10.93 2.94
CA THR A 223 14.32 -9.96 2.03
C THR A 223 15.10 -9.95 0.71
N SER A 224 14.42 -9.77 -0.42
CA SER A 224 15.05 -9.86 -1.75
C SER A 224 16.11 -8.81 -2.01
N GLU A 225 15.91 -7.58 -1.50
CA GLU A 225 16.77 -6.42 -1.77
C GLU A 225 16.91 -5.55 -0.51
N ILE A 226 18.03 -4.82 -0.41
CA ILE A 226 18.24 -3.79 0.61
C ILE A 226 17.72 -2.45 0.06
N GLY A 227 16.56 -2.03 0.55
CA GLY A 227 16.01 -0.71 0.23
C GLY A 227 16.68 0.45 0.99
N GLU A 228 16.46 1.67 0.51
CA GLU A 228 17.01 2.93 1.04
C GLU A 228 16.66 3.19 2.52
N GLN A 229 15.59 2.56 3.02
CA GLN A 229 15.20 2.64 4.43
C GLN A 229 16.15 1.89 5.38
N TYR A 230 17.01 1.01 4.85
CA TYR A 230 17.95 0.21 5.65
C TYR A 230 19.40 0.66 5.48
N ILE A 231 19.77 1.20 4.32
CA ILE A 231 21.13 1.66 4.02
C ILE A 231 21.07 2.91 3.12
N ASP A 232 21.97 3.87 3.33
CA ASP A 232 22.02 5.08 2.49
C ASP A 232 22.72 4.78 1.14
N LEU A 233 21.94 4.82 0.05
CA LEU A 233 22.41 4.52 -1.31
C LEU A 233 22.69 5.75 -2.17
N HIS A 234 22.32 6.95 -1.71
CA HIS A 234 22.39 8.18 -2.51
C HIS A 234 23.26 9.26 -1.88
N GLY A 235 23.43 9.21 -0.55
CA GLY A 235 24.13 10.22 0.23
C GLY A 235 23.19 11.35 0.67
N LYS A 236 22.93 11.42 1.97
CA LYS A 236 22.10 12.47 2.57
C LYS A 236 22.71 13.85 2.39
N GLN A 237 24.02 13.98 2.53
CA GLN A 237 24.70 15.26 2.37
C GLN A 237 24.73 15.68 0.91
N SER A 238 24.95 14.72 0.00
CA SER A 238 24.92 14.95 -1.46
C SER A 238 23.56 15.48 -1.91
N THR A 239 22.48 14.83 -1.45
CA THR A 239 21.10 15.24 -1.74
C THR A 239 20.79 16.64 -1.19
N LEU A 240 21.21 16.92 0.05
CA LEU A 240 21.03 18.24 0.66
C LEU A 240 21.80 19.33 -0.10
N LEU A 241 23.03 19.04 -0.54
CA LEU A 241 23.84 19.97 -1.33
C LEU A 241 23.22 20.21 -2.71
N ALA A 242 22.71 19.18 -3.37
CA ALA A 242 21.99 19.32 -4.65
C ALA A 242 20.75 20.22 -4.50
N HIS A 243 19.96 20.04 -3.43
CA HIS A 243 18.82 20.90 -3.14
C HIS A 243 19.23 22.36 -2.85
N LYS A 244 20.37 22.57 -2.17
CA LYS A 244 20.92 23.92 -1.99
C LYS A 244 21.43 24.53 -3.30
N LYS A 245 22.03 23.74 -4.20
CA LYS A 245 22.46 24.19 -5.54
C LYS A 245 21.28 24.60 -6.43
N LEU A 246 20.12 23.95 -6.31
CA LEU A 246 18.89 24.39 -7.00
C LEU A 246 18.48 25.82 -6.63
N LYS A 247 18.71 26.26 -5.39
CA LYS A 247 18.47 27.65 -4.98
C LYS A 247 19.39 28.66 -5.68
N LEU A 248 20.61 28.24 -6.06
CA LEU A 248 21.52 29.08 -6.85
C LEU A 248 21.01 29.29 -8.27
N GLN A 249 20.38 28.28 -8.87
CA GLN A 249 19.78 28.42 -10.19
C GLN A 249 18.70 29.50 -10.18
N GLY A 250 17.84 29.54 -9.15
CA GLY A 250 16.87 30.63 -8.99
C GLY A 250 17.51 32.00 -8.80
N ALA A 251 18.66 32.07 -8.11
CA ALA A 251 19.43 33.32 -8.00
C ALA A 251 20.05 33.76 -9.34
N GLN A 252 20.56 32.81 -10.16
CA GLN A 252 21.07 33.08 -11.50
C GLN A 252 19.97 33.58 -12.45
N GLU A 253 18.79 32.95 -12.42
CA GLU A 253 17.61 33.40 -13.17
C GLU A 253 17.16 34.81 -12.73
N GLN A 254 17.22 35.10 -11.42
CA GLN A 254 16.91 36.43 -10.89
C GLN A 254 17.90 37.50 -11.34
N ILE A 255 19.19 37.16 -11.45
CA ILE A 255 20.23 38.04 -12.02
C ILE A 255 19.89 38.36 -13.47
N GLU A 256 19.64 37.34 -14.30
CA GLU A 256 19.27 37.56 -15.71
C GLU A 256 18.02 38.41 -15.86
N ALA A 257 16.98 38.14 -15.07
CA ALA A 257 15.74 38.91 -15.09
C ALA A 257 15.98 40.38 -14.69
N SER A 258 16.78 40.61 -13.63
CA SER A 258 17.10 41.97 -13.16
C SER A 258 17.97 42.72 -14.17
N THR A 259 18.90 42.04 -14.86
CA THR A 259 19.71 42.65 -15.95
C THR A 259 18.84 43.06 -17.14
N ARG A 260 17.91 42.20 -17.58
CA ARG A 260 16.97 42.55 -18.68
C ARG A 260 16.08 43.73 -18.29
N GLU A 261 15.61 43.76 -17.05
CA GLU A 261 14.78 44.86 -16.53
C GLU A 261 15.56 46.18 -16.47
N LEU A 262 16.82 46.15 -16.03
CA LEU A 262 17.69 47.35 -16.05
C LEU A 262 17.91 47.88 -17.48
N GLN A 263 18.10 47.00 -18.47
CA GLN A 263 18.21 47.39 -19.88
C GLN A 263 16.91 48.00 -20.42
N ARG A 264 15.75 47.44 -20.04
CA ARG A 264 14.43 48.00 -20.38
C ARG A 264 14.27 49.40 -19.80
N ILE A 265 14.62 49.58 -18.52
CA ILE A 265 14.55 50.86 -17.83
C ILE A 265 15.47 51.88 -18.48
N GLU A 266 16.72 51.51 -18.81
CA GLU A 266 17.67 52.41 -19.49
C GLU A 266 17.13 52.90 -20.85
N ALA A 267 16.46 52.02 -21.61
CA ALA A 267 15.79 52.41 -22.84
C ALA A 267 14.61 53.36 -22.61
N GLU A 268 13.84 53.18 -21.53
CA GLU A 268 12.73 54.07 -21.16
C GLU A 268 13.20 55.41 -20.61
N GLU A 269 14.28 55.44 -19.82
CA GLU A 269 14.96 56.66 -19.36
C GLU A 269 15.42 57.50 -20.57
N LEU A 270 16.07 56.87 -21.55
CA LEU A 270 16.50 57.53 -22.79
C LEU A 270 15.31 58.06 -23.60
N LYS A 271 14.25 57.26 -23.73
CA LYS A 271 13.03 57.67 -24.46
C LYS A 271 12.34 58.85 -23.80
N LEU A 272 12.19 58.85 -22.47
CA LEU A 272 11.58 59.93 -21.71
C LEU A 272 12.40 61.21 -21.80
N ALA A 273 13.72 61.11 -21.61
CA ALA A 273 14.65 62.24 -21.75
C ALA A 273 14.55 62.86 -23.16
N THR A 274 14.62 62.04 -24.20
CA THR A 274 14.53 62.50 -25.60
C THR A 274 13.18 63.15 -25.93
N SER A 275 12.08 62.70 -25.29
CA SER A 275 10.74 63.27 -25.49
C SER A 275 10.57 64.65 -24.86
N TYR A 276 11.31 64.94 -23.79
CA TYR A 276 11.33 66.25 -23.14
C TYR A 276 12.23 67.24 -23.89
N GLN A 277 13.47 66.83 -24.17
CA GLN A 277 14.42 67.65 -24.93
C GLN A 277 15.43 66.76 -25.66
N LYS A 278 15.73 67.14 -26.90
CA LYS A 278 16.76 66.45 -27.69
C LYS A 278 18.13 66.66 -27.03
N ASP A 279 18.86 65.57 -26.80
CA ASP A 279 20.20 65.51 -26.20
C ASP A 279 20.32 65.83 -24.70
N ILE A 280 19.22 65.77 -23.93
CA ILE A 280 19.27 65.83 -22.45
C ILE A 280 19.53 64.44 -21.85
N SER A 281 20.32 64.37 -20.78
CA SER A 281 20.47 63.14 -19.99
C SER A 281 19.31 62.99 -18.99
N PHE A 282 19.01 61.76 -18.58
CA PHE A 282 17.95 61.51 -17.60
C PHE A 282 18.22 62.19 -16.23
N GLU A 283 19.48 62.26 -15.80
CA GLU A 283 19.87 62.99 -14.57
C GLU A 283 19.70 64.51 -14.71
N ASN A 284 19.99 65.08 -15.89
CA ASN A 284 19.77 66.50 -16.15
C ASN A 284 18.26 66.81 -16.21
N LEU A 285 17.45 65.95 -16.85
CA LEU A 285 15.98 66.05 -16.85
C LEU A 285 15.42 66.11 -15.42
N LYS A 286 15.86 65.19 -14.56
CA LYS A 286 15.44 65.12 -13.16
C LYS A 286 15.80 66.42 -12.42
N THR A 287 17.02 66.92 -12.64
CA THR A 287 17.53 68.13 -12.00
C THR A 287 16.78 69.39 -12.47
N GLU A 288 16.46 69.49 -13.75
CA GLU A 288 15.71 70.63 -14.30
C GLU A 288 14.26 70.66 -13.79
N LEU A 289 13.58 69.50 -13.75
CA LEU A 289 12.18 69.42 -13.34
C LEU A 289 12.00 69.70 -11.84
N ASN A 290 12.81 69.04 -11.01
CA ASN A 290 12.62 68.99 -9.56
C ASN A 290 13.62 69.83 -8.76
N GLY A 291 14.70 70.31 -9.40
CA GLY A 291 15.77 71.06 -8.75
C GLY A 291 16.87 70.17 -8.15
N ASP A 292 17.96 70.81 -7.73
CA ASP A 292 19.02 70.22 -6.93
C ASP A 292 19.09 70.86 -5.53
N ASN A 293 20.03 70.42 -4.69
CA ASN A 293 20.23 70.89 -3.31
C ASN A 293 20.59 72.38 -3.22
N GLY A 294 19.61 73.27 -3.46
CA GLY A 294 19.73 74.72 -3.38
C GLY A 294 18.96 75.49 -4.46
N SER A 295 18.55 74.86 -5.56
CA SER A 295 17.93 75.55 -6.71
C SER A 295 16.51 75.02 -6.97
N PRO A 296 15.46 75.87 -6.97
CA PRO A 296 14.10 75.41 -7.26
C PRO A 296 13.98 74.97 -8.72
N GLY A 297 13.46 73.77 -8.96
CA GLY A 297 13.19 73.24 -10.30
C GLY A 297 12.08 73.98 -11.02
N LEU A 298 11.97 73.76 -12.34
CA LEU A 298 11.02 74.45 -13.21
C LEU A 298 9.56 74.30 -12.74
N ILE A 299 9.20 73.14 -12.18
CA ILE A 299 7.87 72.88 -11.60
C ILE A 299 7.63 73.81 -10.41
N GLN A 300 8.60 73.94 -9.50
CA GLN A 300 8.48 74.78 -8.30
C GLN A 300 8.44 76.27 -8.65
N GLN A 301 9.14 76.69 -9.70
CA GLN A 301 9.10 78.07 -10.21
C GLN A 301 7.71 78.41 -10.79
N LEU A 302 7.16 77.56 -11.67
CA LEU A 302 5.82 77.76 -12.24
C LEU A 302 4.71 77.70 -11.17
N GLU A 303 4.85 76.84 -10.17
CA GLU A 303 3.93 76.78 -9.02
C GLU A 303 3.96 78.05 -8.18
N TRP A 304 5.12 78.70 -8.06
CA TRP A 304 5.26 79.97 -7.35
C TRP A 304 4.57 81.10 -8.12
N ASP A 305 4.79 81.18 -9.43
CA ASP A 305 4.21 82.20 -10.29
C ASP A 305 2.67 82.12 -10.35
N LEU A 306 2.12 80.90 -10.35
CA LEU A 306 0.67 80.64 -10.38
C LEU A 306 -0.04 80.80 -9.02
N ARG A 307 0.61 81.22 -7.94
CA ARG A 307 -0.05 81.44 -6.63
C ARG A 307 -0.73 82.80 -6.48
N GLN A 308 -0.37 83.80 -7.30
CA GLN A 308 -0.94 85.16 -7.19
C GLN A 308 -2.42 85.17 -7.66
N PRO A 309 -3.36 85.84 -6.98
CA PRO A 309 -4.77 85.88 -7.39
C PRO A 309 -4.97 86.68 -8.70
N PRO A 310 -5.91 86.30 -9.59
CA PRO A 310 -6.19 87.04 -10.81
C PRO A 310 -6.88 88.39 -10.52
N PRO A 311 -6.60 89.45 -11.31
CA PRO A 311 -7.27 90.74 -11.18
C PRO A 311 -8.77 90.68 -11.58
N GLN A 312 -9.61 91.47 -10.90
CA GLN A 312 -11.06 91.54 -11.14
C GLN A 312 -11.42 92.53 -12.25
N LYS A 313 -12.39 92.17 -13.10
CA LYS A 313 -12.88 93.00 -14.22
C LYS A 313 -14.01 93.95 -13.85
N SER A 314 -14.10 95.08 -14.54
CA SER A 314 -15.17 96.08 -14.40
C SER A 314 -16.43 95.76 -15.22
N ASN A 315 -16.28 95.10 -16.38
CA ASN A 315 -17.32 94.75 -17.36
C ASN A 315 -18.12 95.94 -17.95
N LEU A 316 -17.55 97.15 -17.92
CA LEU A 316 -18.15 98.35 -18.51
C LEU A 316 -17.74 98.51 -19.99
N SER A 317 -18.58 99.13 -20.83
CA SER A 317 -18.26 99.37 -22.24
C SER A 317 -18.70 100.75 -22.70
N ALA A 318 -17.78 101.49 -23.33
CA ALA A 318 -18.03 102.84 -23.83
C ALA A 318 -19.11 102.82 -24.92
N SER A 319 -19.07 101.81 -25.80
CA SER A 319 -20.06 101.65 -26.89
C SER A 319 -21.50 101.45 -26.39
N LYS A 320 -21.67 100.84 -25.21
CA LYS A 320 -22.99 100.66 -24.59
C LYS A 320 -23.49 101.94 -23.95
N LEU A 321 -22.60 102.69 -23.29
CA LEU A 321 -22.94 103.98 -22.68
C LEU A 321 -23.39 105.01 -23.72
N GLU A 322 -22.66 105.13 -24.84
CA GLU A 322 -23.00 106.08 -25.92
C GLU A 322 -24.40 105.80 -26.50
N LYS A 323 -24.68 104.54 -26.84
CA LYS A 323 -26.01 104.12 -27.35
C LYS A 323 -27.15 104.44 -26.38
N MET A 324 -26.90 104.30 -25.07
CA MET A 324 -27.89 104.63 -24.05
C MET A 324 -28.13 106.15 -23.98
N GLY A 325 -27.08 106.96 -24.14
CA GLY A 325 -27.23 108.42 -24.19
C GLY A 325 -27.99 108.90 -25.42
N ASP A 326 -27.70 108.33 -26.58
CA ASP A 326 -28.42 108.63 -27.83
C ASP A 326 -29.90 108.25 -27.74
N GLU A 327 -30.22 107.10 -27.11
CA GLU A 327 -31.61 106.67 -26.89
C GLU A 327 -32.38 107.68 -26.02
N VAL A 328 -31.76 108.21 -24.95
CA VAL A 328 -32.42 109.21 -24.10
C VAL A 328 -32.70 110.50 -24.86
N ASN A 329 -31.71 111.04 -25.59
CA ASN A 329 -31.89 112.28 -26.37
C ASN A 329 -33.03 112.15 -27.39
N SER A 330 -33.07 111.03 -28.13
CA SER A 330 -34.15 110.78 -29.09
C SER A 330 -35.54 110.69 -28.45
N LEU A 331 -35.64 110.15 -27.23
CA LEU A 331 -36.92 110.04 -26.51
C LEU A 331 -37.39 111.42 -25.99
N ILE A 332 -36.48 112.26 -25.53
CA ILE A 332 -36.78 113.63 -25.08
C ILE A 332 -37.26 114.50 -26.24
N ASP A 333 -36.61 114.43 -27.40
CA ASP A 333 -37.01 115.18 -28.60
C ASP A 333 -38.43 114.79 -29.06
N GLN A 334 -38.76 113.50 -29.03
CA GLN A 334 -40.10 113.00 -29.38
C GLN A 334 -41.17 113.47 -28.37
N LEU A 335 -40.83 113.52 -27.09
CA LEU A 335 -41.73 113.99 -26.04
C LEU A 335 -42.05 115.47 -26.19
N GLY A 336 -41.03 116.31 -26.43
CA GLY A 336 -41.23 117.75 -26.68
C GLY A 336 -42.10 118.03 -27.91
N GLY A 337 -41.95 117.23 -28.97
CA GLY A 337 -42.82 117.31 -30.15
C GLY A 337 -44.28 116.96 -29.86
N ASN A 338 -44.52 116.01 -28.96
CA ASN A 338 -45.87 115.58 -28.58
C ASN A 338 -46.59 116.60 -27.67
N GLU A 339 -45.88 117.19 -26.71
CA GLU A 339 -46.42 118.26 -25.85
C GLU A 339 -46.84 119.50 -26.66
N GLN A 340 -46.08 119.85 -27.70
CA GLN A 340 -46.38 121.00 -28.54
C GLN A 340 -47.64 120.79 -29.40
N GLN A 341 -47.86 119.57 -29.92
CA GLN A 341 -49.08 119.23 -30.64
C GLN A 341 -50.34 119.26 -29.75
N LEU A 342 -50.21 118.90 -28.48
CA LEU A 342 -51.31 119.00 -27.51
C LEU A 342 -51.66 120.46 -27.18
N ALA A 343 -50.65 121.33 -27.07
CA ALA A 343 -50.86 122.76 -26.80
C ALA A 343 -51.64 123.47 -27.92
N ASP A 344 -51.34 123.15 -29.18
CA ASP A 344 -51.97 123.78 -30.36
C ASP A 344 -53.46 123.43 -30.52
N ALA A 345 -53.92 122.32 -29.94
CA ALA A 345 -55.30 121.84 -30.08
C ALA A 345 -56.26 122.25 -28.95
N SER A 346 -55.82 123.08 -27.99
CA SER A 346 -56.58 123.37 -26.75
C SER A 346 -57.98 123.96 -26.96
N HIS A 347 -58.20 124.74 -28.03
CA HIS A 347 -59.50 125.35 -28.34
C HIS A 347 -60.59 124.31 -28.71
N GLN A 348 -60.21 123.13 -29.17
CA GLN A 348 -61.13 122.09 -29.65
C GLN A 348 -61.70 121.21 -28.54
N VAL A 349 -61.06 121.19 -27.36
CA VAL A 349 -61.48 120.36 -26.21
C VAL A 349 -62.82 120.84 -25.63
N SER A 350 -63.05 122.16 -25.59
CA SER A 350 -64.32 122.74 -25.10
C SER A 350 -65.51 122.41 -26.00
N PHE A 351 -65.29 122.24 -27.31
CA PHE A 351 -66.35 121.88 -28.25
C PHE A 351 -66.75 120.40 -28.14
N LYS A 352 -65.84 119.52 -27.70
CA LYS A 352 -66.13 118.09 -27.49
C LYS A 352 -67.29 117.90 -26.49
N GLN A 353 -67.20 118.53 -25.32
CA GLN A 353 -68.24 118.41 -24.29
C GLN A 353 -69.59 118.98 -24.75
N LEU A 354 -69.56 120.08 -25.52
CA LEU A 354 -70.76 120.67 -26.10
C LEU A 354 -71.44 119.71 -27.08
N TYR A 355 -70.69 119.09 -27.99
CA TYR A 355 -71.24 118.18 -28.98
C TYR A 355 -71.73 116.85 -28.37
N GLU A 356 -71.06 116.33 -27.35
CA GLU A 356 -71.53 115.13 -26.61
C GLU A 356 -72.92 115.38 -26.00
N ALA A 357 -73.09 116.51 -25.30
CA ALA A 357 -74.37 116.89 -24.72
C ALA A 357 -75.48 117.06 -25.76
N VAL A 358 -75.16 117.59 -26.94
CA VAL A 358 -76.13 117.74 -28.05
C VAL A 358 -76.58 116.37 -28.58
N VAL A 359 -75.67 115.40 -28.72
CA VAL A 359 -76.03 114.04 -29.21
C VAL A 359 -76.90 113.29 -28.21
N GLU A 360 -76.60 113.39 -26.91
CA GLU A 360 -77.37 112.70 -25.85
C GLU A 360 -78.84 113.15 -25.78
N LEU A 361 -79.11 114.43 -26.02
CA LEU A 361 -80.46 115.00 -25.93
C LEU A 361 -81.41 114.56 -27.06
N ARG A 362 -80.92 113.83 -28.07
CA ARG A 362 -81.69 113.43 -29.26
C ARG A 362 -82.95 112.61 -28.95
N GLN A 363 -82.93 111.76 -27.92
CA GLN A 363 -84.06 110.89 -27.59
C GLN A 363 -85.32 111.64 -27.12
N GLY A 364 -85.20 112.90 -26.68
CA GLY A 364 -86.33 113.70 -26.14
C GLY A 364 -86.91 114.73 -27.11
N SER A 365 -86.25 115.00 -28.24
CA SER A 365 -86.66 116.01 -29.21
C SER A 365 -86.20 115.61 -30.61
N GLU A 366 -86.87 114.61 -31.18
CA GLU A 366 -86.49 114.05 -32.49
C GLU A 366 -86.77 115.01 -33.65
N ASP A 367 -87.82 115.85 -33.54
CA ASP A 367 -88.24 116.74 -34.60
C ASP A 367 -87.79 118.20 -34.41
N PHE A 368 -87.16 118.52 -33.28
CA PHE A 368 -86.79 119.89 -32.92
C PHE A 368 -85.36 119.98 -32.41
N CYS A 369 -84.70 121.11 -32.64
CA CYS A 369 -83.42 121.41 -32.02
C CYS A 369 -83.59 121.50 -30.49
N PRO A 370 -82.81 120.77 -29.68
CA PRO A 370 -83.00 120.71 -28.23
C PRO A 370 -82.64 122.03 -27.53
N ALA A 371 -81.88 122.90 -28.19
CA ALA A 371 -81.49 124.21 -27.66
C ALA A 371 -82.49 125.33 -27.98
N CYS A 372 -82.93 125.44 -29.23
CA CYS A 372 -83.76 126.56 -29.70
C CYS A 372 -85.18 126.18 -30.13
N GLN A 373 -85.54 124.88 -30.09
CA GLN A 373 -86.85 124.33 -30.48
C GLN A 373 -87.27 124.61 -31.92
N THR A 374 -86.34 124.98 -32.80
CA THR A 374 -86.63 125.10 -34.23
C THR A 374 -86.88 123.71 -34.82
N PRO A 375 -87.95 123.51 -35.61
CA PRO A 375 -88.18 122.25 -36.31
C PRO A 375 -86.98 121.90 -37.20
N LEU A 376 -86.52 120.65 -37.16
CA LEU A 376 -85.32 120.22 -37.89
C LEU A 376 -85.46 120.36 -39.42
N SER A 377 -86.69 120.36 -39.95
CA SER A 377 -86.96 120.60 -41.38
C SER A 377 -86.64 122.03 -41.84
N GLU A 378 -86.61 122.99 -40.91
CA GLU A 378 -86.28 124.39 -41.20
C GLU A 378 -84.87 124.78 -40.76
N ALA A 379 -84.16 123.88 -40.06
CA ALA A 379 -82.79 124.12 -39.62
C ALA A 379 -81.81 123.99 -40.79
N ALA A 380 -80.95 125.00 -40.99
CA ALA A 380 -79.96 125.02 -42.06
C ALA A 380 -78.98 123.82 -42.00
N VAL A 381 -78.66 123.36 -40.79
CA VAL A 381 -77.89 122.15 -40.53
C VAL A 381 -78.50 121.47 -39.30
N ASN A 382 -78.74 120.17 -39.40
CA ASN A 382 -79.25 119.41 -38.27
C ASN A 382 -78.16 119.31 -37.17
N PRO A 383 -78.42 119.85 -35.96
CA PRO A 383 -77.42 119.96 -34.89
C PRO A 383 -76.91 118.60 -34.40
N TYR A 384 -77.73 117.55 -34.46
CA TYR A 384 -77.32 116.20 -34.04
C TYR A 384 -76.30 115.60 -35.02
N THR A 385 -76.46 115.86 -36.31
CA THR A 385 -75.55 115.36 -37.34
C THR A 385 -74.21 116.08 -37.30
N LEU A 386 -74.23 117.40 -37.07
CA LEU A 386 -73.02 118.20 -36.89
C LEU A 386 -72.23 117.75 -35.64
N ALA A 387 -72.92 117.58 -34.51
CA ALA A 387 -72.29 117.15 -33.27
C ALA A 387 -71.63 115.76 -33.37
N ALA A 388 -72.29 114.79 -34.04
CA ALA A 388 -71.71 113.47 -34.26
C ALA A 388 -70.50 113.48 -35.20
N GLN A 389 -70.50 114.32 -36.25
CA GLN A 389 -69.35 114.47 -37.15
C GLN A 389 -68.16 115.10 -36.43
N GLU A 390 -68.37 116.21 -35.72
CA GLU A 390 -67.29 116.91 -35.03
C GLU A 390 -66.67 116.09 -33.89
N LEU A 391 -67.44 115.25 -33.19
CA LEU A 391 -66.88 114.32 -32.20
C LEU A 391 -65.96 113.26 -32.80
N THR A 392 -66.19 112.87 -34.06
CA THR A 392 -65.33 111.91 -34.75
C THR A 392 -63.97 112.55 -35.08
N ASN A 393 -63.96 113.85 -35.38
CA ASN A 393 -62.74 114.62 -35.64
C ASN A 393 -61.86 114.82 -34.39
N LEU A 394 -62.43 114.71 -33.18
CA LEU A 394 -61.74 115.01 -31.91
C LEU A 394 -61.08 113.81 -31.20
N LYS A 395 -61.08 112.60 -31.80
CA LYS A 395 -60.47 111.38 -31.21
C LYS A 395 -58.94 111.40 -31.14
N HIS A 396 -58.27 112.04 -32.10
CA HIS A 396 -56.80 112.08 -32.22
C HIS A 396 -56.08 112.69 -30.99
N LEU A 397 -56.76 113.56 -30.22
CA LEU A 397 -56.17 114.23 -29.06
C LEU A 397 -55.90 113.29 -27.87
N ALA A 398 -56.70 112.24 -27.70
CA ALA A 398 -56.49 111.26 -26.63
C ALA A 398 -55.28 110.34 -26.89
N GLU A 399 -55.00 110.05 -28.16
CA GLU A 399 -53.88 109.20 -28.59
C GLU A 399 -52.52 109.91 -28.39
N LEU A 400 -52.47 111.21 -28.64
CA LEU A 400 -51.28 112.04 -28.40
C LEU A 400 -50.89 112.07 -26.91
N GLN A 401 -51.86 112.25 -26.01
CA GLN A 401 -51.61 112.30 -24.56
C GLN A 401 -51.06 110.99 -24.01
N GLN A 402 -51.61 109.84 -24.43
CA GLN A 402 -51.12 108.53 -24.02
C GLN A 402 -49.70 108.24 -24.54
N SER A 403 -49.37 108.70 -25.76
CA SER A 403 -48.04 108.57 -26.33
C SER A 403 -47.00 109.39 -25.53
N GLY A 404 -47.37 110.56 -25.01
CA GLY A 404 -46.49 111.40 -24.19
C GLY A 404 -46.03 110.71 -22.91
N GLU A 405 -46.97 110.15 -22.15
CA GLU A 405 -46.69 109.43 -20.90
C GLU A 405 -45.77 108.20 -21.12
N GLN A 406 -45.92 107.50 -22.25
CA GLN A 406 -45.09 106.33 -22.56
C GLN A 406 -43.64 106.72 -22.89
N LEU A 407 -43.45 107.81 -23.65
CA LEU A 407 -42.12 108.32 -23.98
C LEU A 407 -41.37 108.78 -22.72
N GLU A 408 -42.05 109.46 -21.80
CA GLU A 408 -41.47 109.93 -20.54
C GLU A 408 -40.96 108.78 -19.69
N LYS A 409 -41.81 107.76 -19.49
CA LYS A 409 -41.47 106.58 -18.70
C LYS A 409 -40.28 105.84 -19.27
N ARG A 410 -40.16 105.76 -20.59
CA ARG A 410 -39.04 105.08 -21.24
C ARG A 410 -37.74 105.87 -21.12
N ALA A 411 -37.78 107.20 -21.24
CA ALA A 411 -36.61 108.05 -21.04
C ALA A 411 -36.05 107.88 -19.63
N LEU A 412 -36.91 107.95 -18.60
CA LEU A 412 -36.51 107.78 -17.19
C LEU A 412 -35.89 106.39 -16.90
N GLN A 413 -36.36 105.33 -17.56
CA GLN A 413 -35.77 103.99 -17.41
C GLN A 413 -34.34 103.89 -17.95
N VAL A 414 -34.05 104.52 -19.09
CA VAL A 414 -32.70 104.51 -19.67
C VAL A 414 -31.77 105.42 -18.84
N ILE A 415 -32.26 106.58 -18.41
CA ILE A 415 -31.55 107.49 -17.49
C ILE A 415 -31.18 106.77 -16.17
N PHE A 416 -32.07 105.95 -15.60
CA PHE A 416 -31.77 105.16 -14.41
C PHE A 416 -30.63 104.14 -14.61
N LYS A 417 -30.53 103.52 -15.79
CA LYS A 417 -29.40 102.62 -16.08
C LYS A 417 -28.08 103.40 -16.23
N ILE A 418 -28.14 104.62 -16.76
CA ILE A 418 -26.97 105.50 -16.85
C ILE A 418 -26.49 105.91 -15.46
N SER A 419 -27.40 106.20 -14.51
CA SER A 419 -27.00 106.51 -13.13
C SER A 419 -26.33 105.32 -12.43
N GLN A 420 -26.77 104.08 -12.69
CA GLN A 420 -26.08 102.88 -12.20
C GLN A 420 -24.66 102.71 -12.75
N LEU A 421 -24.45 103.00 -14.03
CA LEU A 421 -23.11 103.00 -14.64
C LEU A 421 -22.22 104.09 -14.04
N LEU A 422 -22.77 105.27 -13.78
CA LEU A 422 -22.07 106.37 -13.11
C LEU A 422 -21.65 105.98 -11.69
N ASN A 423 -22.56 105.41 -10.90
CA ASN A 423 -22.26 104.92 -9.56
C ASN A 423 -21.16 103.82 -9.57
N SER A 424 -21.14 102.98 -10.61
CA SER A 424 -20.10 101.96 -10.79
C SER A 424 -18.73 102.58 -11.08
N CYS A 425 -18.67 103.63 -11.89
CA CYS A 425 -17.42 104.38 -12.15
C CYS A 425 -16.92 105.11 -10.89
N VAL A 426 -17.85 105.67 -10.10
CA VAL A 426 -17.53 106.34 -8.83
C VAL A 426 -17.01 105.35 -7.78
N SER A 427 -17.58 104.14 -7.69
CA SER A 427 -17.13 103.15 -6.71
C SER A 427 -15.77 102.53 -7.05
N LEU A 428 -15.48 102.33 -8.35
CA LEU A 428 -14.18 101.81 -8.83
C LEU A 428 -13.06 102.86 -8.78
N ASN A 429 -13.40 104.16 -8.70
CA ASN A 429 -12.47 105.28 -8.55
C ASN A 429 -12.96 106.25 -7.46
N ALA A 430 -12.81 105.88 -6.19
CA ALA A 430 -13.40 106.62 -5.07
C ALA A 430 -12.68 107.95 -4.73
N SER A 431 -11.41 108.10 -5.10
CA SER A 431 -10.60 109.27 -4.75
C SER A 431 -10.70 110.38 -5.80
N ASN A 432 -11.31 111.51 -5.43
CA ASN A 432 -11.36 112.76 -6.19
C ASN A 432 -12.01 112.63 -7.60
N ASN A 433 -13.07 111.83 -7.70
CA ASN A 433 -13.78 111.59 -8.94
C ASN A 433 -14.70 112.79 -9.32
N PRO A 434 -14.56 113.39 -10.51
CA PRO A 434 -15.39 114.52 -10.95
C PRO A 434 -16.88 114.18 -11.10
N LEU A 435 -17.24 112.90 -11.15
CA LEU A 435 -18.63 112.42 -11.25
C LEU A 435 -19.34 112.30 -9.88
N LYS A 436 -18.61 112.42 -8.77
CA LYS A 436 -19.15 112.26 -7.41
C LYS A 436 -20.36 113.16 -7.10
N PRO A 437 -20.42 114.43 -7.54
CA PRO A 437 -21.59 115.28 -7.32
C PRO A 437 -22.89 114.81 -7.99
N PHE A 438 -22.78 113.93 -9.00
CA PHE A 438 -23.92 113.41 -9.77
C PHE A 438 -24.38 112.01 -9.32
N GLU A 439 -23.74 111.46 -8.28
CA GLU A 439 -24.08 110.17 -7.69
C GLU A 439 -25.45 110.23 -7.01
N LEU A 440 -26.31 109.28 -7.34
CA LEU A 440 -27.64 109.12 -6.74
C LEU A 440 -27.65 107.87 -5.87
N THR A 441 -27.85 108.03 -4.56
CA THR A 441 -27.97 106.91 -3.61
C THR A 441 -29.42 106.56 -3.26
N ASP A 442 -30.30 107.56 -3.09
CA ASP A 442 -31.70 107.34 -2.63
C ASP A 442 -32.78 108.02 -3.51
N ASN A 443 -32.41 108.89 -4.46
CA ASN A 443 -33.35 109.59 -5.34
C ASN A 443 -33.37 108.97 -6.75
N GLN A 444 -34.55 108.90 -7.36
CA GLN A 444 -34.67 108.51 -8.77
C GLN A 444 -34.23 109.66 -9.68
N PRO A 445 -33.43 109.40 -10.73
CA PRO A 445 -33.04 110.44 -11.66
C PRO A 445 -34.26 110.90 -12.46
N ASP A 446 -34.41 112.21 -12.59
CA ASP A 446 -35.40 112.85 -13.43
C ASP A 446 -34.74 113.46 -14.68
N LEU A 447 -35.55 114.10 -15.52
CA LEU A 447 -35.08 114.81 -16.70
C LEU A 447 -34.12 115.96 -16.34
N GLN A 448 -34.24 116.57 -15.16
CA GLN A 448 -33.36 117.63 -14.71
C GLN A 448 -31.97 117.10 -14.36
N TRP A 449 -31.88 115.93 -13.74
CA TRP A 449 -30.61 115.23 -13.52
C TRP A 449 -29.93 114.86 -14.85
N TRP A 450 -30.68 114.36 -15.83
CA TRP A 450 -30.13 114.07 -17.16
C TRP A 450 -29.52 115.31 -17.81
N LEU A 451 -30.24 116.44 -17.80
CA LEU A 451 -29.75 117.71 -18.36
C LEU A 451 -28.51 118.22 -17.63
N SER A 452 -28.42 118.02 -16.30
CA SER A 452 -27.26 118.42 -15.50
C SER A 452 -25.96 117.72 -15.93
N LEU A 453 -26.04 116.52 -16.55
CA LEU A 453 -24.85 115.81 -17.02
C LEU A 453 -24.16 116.49 -18.21
N PHE A 454 -24.85 117.41 -18.89
CA PHE A 454 -24.36 118.15 -20.05
C PHE A 454 -23.99 119.60 -19.73
N GLU A 455 -24.08 120.02 -18.47
CA GLU A 455 -23.59 121.32 -18.02
C GLU A 455 -22.06 121.34 -17.93
N GLU A 456 -21.45 122.49 -18.26
CA GLU A 456 -19.99 122.65 -18.18
C GLU A 456 -19.52 122.71 -16.72
N LEU A 457 -18.61 121.80 -16.35
CA LEU A 457 -17.93 121.80 -15.05
C LEU A 457 -16.73 122.75 -15.06
N HIS A 458 -16.08 122.91 -13.89
CA HIS A 458 -14.93 123.79 -13.69
C HIS A 458 -13.74 123.54 -14.64
N ASP A 459 -13.66 122.36 -15.25
CA ASP A 459 -12.60 121.95 -16.17
C ASP A 459 -12.99 122.07 -17.66
N LYS A 460 -14.11 122.74 -17.96
CA LYS A 460 -14.66 122.93 -19.32
C LYS A 460 -15.11 121.63 -19.99
N ARG A 461 -15.34 120.58 -19.23
CA ARG A 461 -15.92 119.31 -19.69
C ARG A 461 -17.26 119.07 -19.02
N THR A 462 -18.08 118.23 -19.63
CA THR A 462 -19.37 117.83 -19.04
C THR A 462 -19.22 116.56 -18.19
N ALA A 463 -20.14 116.33 -17.27
CA ALA A 463 -20.15 115.07 -16.50
C ALA A 463 -20.31 113.86 -17.42
N TRP A 464 -21.06 113.97 -18.52
CA TRP A 464 -21.15 112.93 -19.55
C TRP A 464 -19.78 112.61 -20.18
N GLN A 465 -18.96 113.61 -20.49
CA GLN A 465 -17.62 113.40 -21.05
C GLN A 465 -16.69 112.68 -20.06
N HIS A 466 -16.76 113.03 -18.78
CA HIS A 466 -16.02 112.33 -17.72
C HIS A 466 -16.48 110.88 -17.55
N LEU A 467 -17.79 110.63 -17.63
CA LEU A 467 -18.36 109.30 -17.55
C LEU A 467 -17.89 108.42 -18.73
N SER A 468 -17.97 108.93 -19.95
CA SER A 468 -17.50 108.22 -21.14
C SER A 468 -15.99 107.93 -21.11
N GLU A 469 -15.17 108.87 -20.64
CA GLU A 469 -13.73 108.66 -20.51
C GLU A 469 -13.39 107.63 -19.43
N GLN A 470 -14.05 107.67 -18.27
CA GLN A 470 -13.84 106.68 -17.21
C GLN A 470 -14.27 105.27 -17.62
N VAL A 471 -15.42 105.13 -18.28
CA VAL A 471 -15.89 103.84 -18.81
C VAL A 471 -14.91 103.29 -19.84
N LYS A 472 -14.39 104.14 -20.74
CA LYS A 472 -13.39 103.72 -21.74
C LYS A 472 -12.09 103.22 -21.12
N ARG A 473 -11.55 103.93 -20.10
CA ARG A 473 -10.34 103.49 -19.39
C ARG A 473 -10.54 102.16 -18.66
N LEU A 474 -11.73 101.93 -18.09
CA LEU A 474 -12.06 100.67 -17.42
C LEU A 474 -12.18 99.51 -18.44
N GLU A 475 -12.73 99.76 -19.63
CA GLU A 475 -12.78 98.79 -20.74
C GLU A 475 -11.37 98.43 -21.26
N GLU A 476 -10.47 99.42 -21.40
CA GLU A 476 -9.06 99.19 -21.78
C GLU A 476 -8.31 98.37 -20.72
N ASN A 477 -8.55 98.63 -19.43
CA ASN A 477 -7.97 97.83 -18.34
C ASN A 477 -8.47 96.37 -18.36
N ASP A 478 -9.77 96.14 -18.62
CA ASP A 478 -10.32 94.79 -18.72
C ASP A 478 -9.68 93.97 -19.85
N ALA A 479 -9.31 94.60 -20.97
CA ALA A 479 -8.58 93.95 -22.06
C ALA A 479 -7.16 93.52 -21.65
N THR A 480 -6.45 94.34 -20.87
CA THR A 480 -5.12 93.95 -20.32
C THR A 480 -5.22 92.79 -19.31
N ILE A 481 -6.34 92.70 -18.57
CA ILE A 481 -6.62 91.59 -17.66
C ILE A 481 -6.84 90.29 -18.44
N ASP A 482 -7.49 90.35 -19.61
CA ASP A 482 -7.68 89.18 -20.49
C ASP A 482 -6.37 88.56 -20.97
N GLU A 483 -5.43 89.40 -21.45
CA GLU A 483 -4.10 88.95 -21.88
C GLU A 483 -3.33 88.27 -20.74
N ALA A 484 -3.43 88.82 -19.52
CA ALA A 484 -2.79 88.23 -18.33
C ALA A 484 -3.41 86.88 -17.92
N ILE A 485 -4.73 86.69 -18.07
CA ILE A 485 -5.41 85.42 -17.79
C ILE A 485 -5.03 84.36 -18.83
N GLU A 486 -4.96 84.72 -20.10
CA GLU A 486 -4.57 83.80 -21.18
C GLU A 486 -3.12 83.30 -21.02
N PHE A 487 -2.20 84.21 -20.67
CA PHE A 487 -0.82 83.85 -20.34
C PHE A 487 -0.75 82.88 -19.16
N ARG A 488 -1.53 83.12 -18.11
CA ARG A 488 -1.61 82.25 -16.92
C ARG A 488 -2.12 80.85 -17.25
N ASN A 489 -3.13 80.73 -18.11
CA ASN A 489 -3.65 79.42 -18.55
C ASN A 489 -2.59 78.61 -19.30
N THR A 490 -1.74 79.28 -20.08
CA THR A 490 -0.62 78.64 -20.78
C THR A 490 0.42 78.10 -19.80
N GLN A 491 0.78 78.89 -18.77
CA GLN A 491 1.67 78.44 -17.69
C GLN A 491 1.09 77.25 -16.90
N GLN A 492 -0.23 77.21 -16.67
CA GLN A 492 -0.89 76.11 -15.98
C GLN A 492 -0.87 74.80 -16.80
N CYS A 493 -1.14 74.86 -18.10
CA CYS A 493 -1.02 73.71 -19.00
C CYS A 493 0.42 73.16 -19.04
N GLN A 494 1.40 74.06 -19.09
CA GLN A 494 2.82 73.68 -19.02
C GLN A 494 3.18 72.98 -17.70
N LEU A 495 2.69 73.47 -16.55
CA LEU A 495 2.93 72.86 -15.25
C LEU A 495 2.35 71.43 -15.16
N GLU A 496 1.14 71.19 -15.68
CA GLU A 496 0.53 69.86 -15.71
C GLU A 496 1.35 68.86 -16.54
N HIS A 497 1.85 69.30 -17.69
CA HIS A 497 2.71 68.48 -18.54
C HIS A 497 4.03 68.10 -17.83
N LEU A 498 4.70 69.07 -17.20
CA LEU A 498 5.96 68.84 -16.47
C LEU A 498 5.77 67.91 -15.26
N ARG A 499 4.63 68.01 -14.56
CA ARG A 499 4.28 67.11 -13.45
C ARG A 499 4.10 65.66 -13.91
N ASP A 500 3.49 65.42 -15.07
CA ASP A 500 3.36 64.05 -15.58
C ASP A 500 4.73 63.45 -15.91
N ILE A 501 5.63 64.23 -16.52
CA ILE A 501 7.01 63.79 -16.79
C ILE A 501 7.74 63.49 -15.47
N SER A 502 7.64 64.36 -14.45
CA SER A 502 8.28 64.12 -13.13
C SER A 502 7.74 62.87 -12.42
N ARG A 503 6.44 62.56 -12.58
CA ARG A 503 5.83 61.31 -12.10
C ARG A 503 6.44 60.10 -12.79
N GLN A 504 6.60 60.14 -14.12
CA GLN A 504 7.24 59.06 -14.88
C GLN A 504 8.71 58.86 -14.48
N VAL A 505 9.46 59.95 -14.24
CA VAL A 505 10.84 59.91 -13.71
C VAL A 505 10.87 59.18 -12.35
N THR A 506 9.95 59.49 -11.44
CA THR A 506 9.89 58.85 -10.11
C THR A 506 9.62 57.35 -10.18
N VAL A 507 8.74 56.92 -11.10
CA VAL A 507 8.45 55.50 -11.34
C VAL A 507 9.71 54.77 -11.83
N LEU A 508 10.41 55.33 -12.82
CA LEU A 508 11.63 54.72 -13.37
C LEU A 508 12.75 54.60 -12.33
N ILE A 509 12.98 55.64 -11.51
CA ILE A 509 13.95 55.59 -10.42
C ILE A 509 13.64 54.46 -9.43
N THR A 510 12.37 54.34 -9.05
CA THR A 510 11.93 53.31 -8.08
C THR A 510 12.09 51.91 -8.65
N GLN A 511 11.73 51.71 -9.92
CA GLN A 511 11.92 50.45 -10.63
C GLN A 511 13.40 50.08 -10.74
N LYS A 512 14.26 51.06 -11.08
CA LYS A 512 15.72 50.89 -11.19
C LYS A 512 16.34 50.46 -9.87
N GLN A 513 15.99 51.14 -8.78
CA GLN A 513 16.50 50.79 -7.44
C GLN A 513 16.08 49.37 -7.05
N THR A 514 14.82 49.01 -7.29
CA THR A 514 14.30 47.66 -6.99
C THR A 514 15.05 46.58 -7.77
N ALA A 515 15.31 46.83 -9.06
CA ALA A 515 16.07 45.90 -9.91
C ALA A 515 17.53 45.77 -9.46
N LEU A 516 18.19 46.86 -9.07
CA LEU A 516 19.54 46.86 -8.50
C LEU A 516 19.61 46.10 -7.17
N ASP A 517 18.65 46.32 -6.26
CA ASP A 517 18.61 45.63 -4.97
C ASP A 517 18.36 44.12 -5.11
N ASN A 518 17.52 43.73 -6.08
CA ASN A 518 17.29 42.32 -6.41
C ASN A 518 18.56 41.66 -6.99
N TYR A 519 19.24 42.36 -7.90
CA TYR A 519 20.52 41.91 -8.47
C TYR A 519 21.58 41.72 -7.38
N ALA A 520 21.79 42.73 -6.52
CA ALA A 520 22.80 42.69 -5.46
C ALA A 520 22.54 41.56 -4.46
N ARG A 521 21.27 41.34 -4.06
CA ARG A 521 20.88 40.22 -3.20
C ARG A 521 21.14 38.86 -3.85
N ALA A 522 20.78 38.70 -5.11
CA ALA A 522 21.00 37.45 -5.84
C ALA A 522 22.50 37.16 -6.04
N GLN A 523 23.30 38.18 -6.34
CA GLN A 523 24.75 38.08 -6.49
C GLN A 523 25.42 37.67 -5.16
N SER A 524 25.06 38.33 -4.06
CA SER A 524 25.61 37.99 -2.72
C SER A 524 25.29 36.55 -2.30
N LEU A 525 24.12 36.01 -2.67
CA LEU A 525 23.77 34.61 -2.41
C LEU A 525 24.65 33.62 -3.19
N ILE A 526 25.08 33.97 -4.40
CA ILE A 526 25.97 33.15 -5.22
C ILE A 526 27.39 33.21 -4.66
N ASP A 527 27.89 34.41 -4.38
CA ASP A 527 29.27 34.64 -3.92
C ASP A 527 29.53 33.94 -2.57
N ASN A 528 28.59 34.06 -1.63
CA ASN A 528 28.74 33.48 -0.29
C ASN A 528 28.47 31.96 -0.23
N PHE A 529 27.90 31.36 -1.29
CA PHE A 529 27.45 29.97 -1.23
C PHE A 529 28.57 28.98 -0.93
N GLN A 530 29.74 29.19 -1.53
CA GLN A 530 30.88 28.28 -1.34
C GLN A 530 31.37 28.31 0.11
N GLU A 531 31.50 29.50 0.71
CA GLU A 531 31.95 29.65 2.10
C GLU A 531 30.91 29.11 3.09
N GLU A 532 29.63 29.47 2.93
CA GLU A 532 28.56 29.03 3.83
C GLU A 532 28.35 27.51 3.82
N ASN A 533 28.67 26.84 2.71
CA ASN A 533 28.45 25.40 2.52
C ASN A 533 29.75 24.58 2.49
N ALA A 534 30.91 25.17 2.80
CA ALA A 534 32.20 24.49 2.73
C ALA A 534 32.23 23.16 3.49
N LYS A 535 31.72 23.13 4.74
CA LYS A 535 31.62 21.90 5.56
C LYS A 535 30.72 20.84 4.93
N LEU A 536 29.63 21.26 4.27
CA LEU A 536 28.71 20.33 3.61
C LEU A 536 29.36 19.75 2.36
N ILE A 537 30.08 20.57 1.59
CA ILE A 537 30.81 20.14 0.38
C ILE A 537 31.91 19.13 0.74
N GLU A 538 32.70 19.41 1.79
CA GLU A 538 33.70 18.47 2.29
C GLU A 538 33.07 17.15 2.77
N GLY A 539 31.94 17.24 3.50
CA GLY A 539 31.16 16.07 3.90
C GLY A 539 30.71 15.20 2.72
N VAL A 540 30.25 15.81 1.63
CA VAL A 540 29.84 15.09 0.41
C VAL A 540 31.01 14.30 -0.20
N GLU A 541 32.23 14.85 -0.21
CA GLU A 541 33.39 14.12 -0.73
C GLU A 541 33.73 12.88 0.11
N VAL A 542 33.65 12.97 1.44
CA VAL A 542 33.83 11.81 2.33
C VAL A 542 32.70 10.80 2.13
N GLU A 543 31.45 11.26 2.03
CA GLU A 543 30.25 10.45 1.86
C GLU A 543 30.27 9.61 0.58
N LYS A 544 30.90 10.08 -0.52
CA LYS A 544 30.99 9.32 -1.79
C LYS A 544 31.54 7.91 -1.62
N SER A 545 32.62 7.75 -0.85
CA SER A 545 33.24 6.46 -0.61
C SER A 545 32.32 5.51 0.16
N VAL A 546 31.57 6.05 1.13
CA VAL A 546 30.60 5.32 1.94
C VAL A 546 29.40 4.88 1.11
N VAL A 547 28.88 5.76 0.26
CA VAL A 547 27.76 5.47 -0.65
C VAL A 547 28.14 4.41 -1.67
N ALA A 548 29.33 4.52 -2.29
CA ALA A 548 29.82 3.50 -3.22
C ALA A 548 29.91 2.11 -2.56
N ARG A 549 30.43 2.05 -1.32
CA ARG A 549 30.45 0.83 -0.52
C ARG A 549 29.05 0.30 -0.21
N ASN A 550 28.12 1.17 0.17
CA ASN A 550 26.73 0.78 0.46
C ASN A 550 26.02 0.22 -0.78
N GLN A 551 26.25 0.81 -1.96
CA GLN A 551 25.74 0.30 -3.24
C GLN A 551 26.34 -1.07 -3.59
N GLU A 552 27.64 -1.27 -3.33
CA GLU A 552 28.28 -2.58 -3.47
C GLU A 552 27.64 -3.63 -2.55
N ILE A 553 27.45 -3.31 -1.26
CA ILE A 553 26.77 -4.19 -0.29
C ILE A 553 25.36 -4.54 -0.76
N ALA A 554 24.57 -3.55 -1.19
CA ALA A 554 23.19 -3.75 -1.63
C ALA A 554 23.09 -4.66 -2.86
N SER A 555 23.91 -4.40 -3.87
CA SER A 555 23.96 -5.22 -5.09
C SER A 555 24.45 -6.64 -4.84
N ALA A 556 25.49 -6.80 -4.01
CA ALA A 556 26.02 -8.10 -3.61
C ALA A 556 25.00 -8.92 -2.83
N TYR A 557 24.29 -8.29 -1.89
CA TYR A 557 23.24 -8.95 -1.11
C TYR A 557 22.08 -9.43 -2.00
N ALA A 558 21.59 -8.59 -2.92
CA ALA A 558 20.50 -8.97 -3.82
C ALA A 558 20.88 -10.19 -4.69
N LEU A 559 22.09 -10.19 -5.24
CA LEU A 559 22.59 -11.30 -6.04
C LEU A 559 22.81 -12.57 -5.20
N PHE A 560 23.31 -12.43 -3.97
CA PHE A 560 23.44 -13.52 -2.99
C PHE A 560 22.08 -14.16 -2.68
N VAL A 561 21.07 -13.36 -2.30
CA VAL A 561 19.73 -13.87 -1.96
C VAL A 561 19.11 -14.58 -3.16
N ARG A 562 19.27 -14.02 -4.37
CA ARG A 562 18.79 -14.67 -5.60
C ARG A 562 19.43 -16.03 -5.81
N LYS A 563 20.76 -16.15 -5.63
CA LYS A 563 21.47 -17.44 -5.74
C LYS A 563 21.02 -18.43 -4.67
N LEU A 564 20.87 -17.98 -3.42
CA LEU A 564 20.40 -18.81 -2.30
C LEU A 564 18.98 -19.35 -2.52
N VAL A 565 18.06 -18.48 -2.96
CA VAL A 565 16.67 -18.87 -3.29
C VAL A 565 16.63 -19.85 -4.45
N ASN A 566 17.43 -19.62 -5.51
CA ASN A 566 17.51 -20.54 -6.64
C ASN A 566 18.06 -21.91 -6.23
N TYR A 567 19.09 -21.95 -5.37
CA TYR A 567 19.62 -23.18 -4.81
C TYR A 567 18.56 -23.94 -3.99
N SER A 568 17.87 -23.24 -3.08
CA SER A 568 16.77 -23.81 -2.29
C SER A 568 15.64 -24.38 -3.14
N ARG A 569 15.30 -23.74 -4.27
CA ARG A 569 14.28 -24.25 -5.20
C ARG A 569 14.74 -25.45 -6.02
N ALA A 570 16.04 -25.59 -6.30
CA ALA A 570 16.59 -26.70 -7.07
C ALA A 570 16.84 -27.95 -6.21
N LEU A 571 17.03 -27.79 -4.90
CA LEU A 571 17.33 -28.86 -3.95
C LEU A 571 16.37 -30.08 -4.04
N PRO A 572 15.03 -29.92 -4.07
CA PRO A 572 14.12 -31.06 -4.18
C PRO A 572 14.40 -31.94 -5.40
N THR A 573 14.75 -31.35 -6.55
CA THR A 573 15.06 -32.10 -7.77
C THR A 573 16.31 -32.97 -7.60
N HIS A 574 17.35 -32.46 -6.94
CA HIS A 574 18.58 -33.21 -6.67
C HIS A 574 18.39 -34.34 -5.66
N LEU A 575 17.42 -34.22 -4.75
CA LEU A 575 17.18 -35.23 -3.71
C LEU A 575 16.22 -36.35 -4.15
N VAL A 576 15.39 -36.11 -5.17
CA VAL A 576 14.41 -37.07 -5.72
C VAL A 576 15.00 -38.09 -6.67
N SER A 577 16.08 -37.78 -7.40
CA SER A 577 16.63 -38.66 -8.44
C SER A 577 16.80 -40.11 -7.97
N ASP A 578 17.16 -40.31 -6.70
CA ASP A 578 17.44 -41.65 -6.15
C ASP A 578 16.33 -42.17 -5.21
N LEU A 579 15.19 -41.46 -5.08
CA LEU A 579 14.06 -41.95 -4.25
C LEU A 579 13.03 -42.73 -5.08
N GLY A 580 12.88 -42.43 -6.38
CA GLY A 580 11.85 -43.03 -7.23
C GLY A 580 11.96 -44.55 -7.34
N GLU A 581 13.16 -45.08 -7.51
CA GLU A 581 13.41 -46.53 -7.63
C GLU A 581 13.02 -47.28 -6.35
N LEU A 582 13.42 -46.76 -5.18
CA LEU A 582 13.06 -47.33 -3.88
C LEU A 582 11.55 -47.29 -3.64
N VAL A 583 10.87 -46.22 -4.07
CA VAL A 583 9.40 -46.13 -3.95
C VAL A 583 8.71 -47.19 -4.80
N VAL A 584 9.15 -47.38 -6.04
CA VAL A 584 8.62 -48.44 -6.93
C VAL A 584 8.87 -49.82 -6.32
N GLN A 585 10.07 -50.05 -5.78
CA GLN A 585 10.43 -51.30 -5.14
C GLN A 585 9.52 -51.62 -3.94
N PHE A 586 9.35 -50.68 -3.00
CA PHE A 586 8.50 -50.89 -1.83
C PHE A 586 7.01 -50.98 -2.21
N TYR A 587 6.53 -50.15 -3.13
CA TYR A 587 5.15 -50.24 -3.61
C TYR A 587 4.84 -51.62 -4.20
N ASN A 588 5.71 -52.13 -5.07
CA ASN A 588 5.53 -53.44 -5.68
C ASN A 588 5.63 -54.57 -4.66
N ALA A 589 6.46 -54.41 -3.61
CA ALA A 589 6.55 -55.38 -2.52
C ALA A 589 5.27 -55.43 -1.66
N PHE A 590 4.61 -54.29 -1.43
CA PHE A 590 3.32 -54.21 -0.74
C PHE A 590 2.17 -54.78 -1.58
N ASN A 591 2.29 -54.69 -2.89
CA ASN A 591 1.27 -55.11 -3.87
C ASN A 591 1.68 -56.38 -4.63
N ARG A 592 2.48 -57.25 -3.99
CA ARG A 592 3.10 -58.42 -4.64
C ARG A 592 2.13 -59.48 -5.17
N ASN A 593 0.87 -59.44 -4.73
CA ASN A 593 -0.17 -60.38 -5.15
C ASN A 593 -1.00 -59.84 -6.32
N ASP A 594 -0.80 -58.58 -6.71
CA ASP A 594 -1.57 -57.91 -7.75
C ASP A 594 -1.10 -58.39 -9.14
N ALA A 595 -1.93 -58.12 -10.15
CA ALA A 595 -1.58 -58.46 -11.52
C ALA A 595 -0.32 -57.70 -11.97
N GLN A 596 0.51 -58.31 -12.83
CA GLN A 596 1.71 -57.64 -13.36
C GLN A 596 1.39 -56.31 -14.07
N SER A 597 0.17 -56.13 -14.57
CA SER A 597 -0.30 -54.87 -15.16
C SER A 597 -0.49 -53.73 -14.15
N GLU A 598 -0.70 -54.03 -12.87
CA GLU A 598 -0.96 -53.05 -11.80
C GLU A 598 0.31 -52.66 -11.03
N LEU A 599 1.40 -53.40 -11.22
CA LEU A 599 2.71 -53.07 -10.68
C LEU A 599 3.32 -51.86 -11.39
N LEU A 600 4.08 -51.06 -10.63
CA LEU A 600 4.73 -49.86 -11.12
C LEU A 600 6.08 -50.18 -11.77
N GLU A 601 6.39 -49.46 -12.83
CA GLU A 601 7.72 -49.36 -13.41
C GLU A 601 8.43 -48.10 -12.94
N ASN A 602 7.72 -46.97 -12.89
CA ASN A 602 8.31 -45.67 -12.60
C ASN A 602 7.35 -44.76 -11.82
N VAL A 603 7.91 -43.88 -11.00
CA VAL A 603 7.18 -42.84 -10.26
C VAL A 603 7.88 -41.48 -10.40
N LYS A 604 7.09 -40.45 -10.69
CA LYS A 604 7.51 -39.04 -10.69
C LYS A 604 6.89 -38.35 -9.49
N LEU A 605 7.70 -38.10 -8.48
CA LEU A 605 7.32 -37.36 -7.28
C LEU A 605 7.15 -35.87 -7.58
N PRO A 606 6.24 -35.17 -6.87
CA PRO A 606 6.08 -33.74 -7.04
C PRO A 606 7.30 -32.98 -6.52
N LEU A 607 7.90 -32.16 -7.38
CA LEU A 607 9.11 -31.36 -7.07
C LEU A 607 8.82 -29.90 -6.72
N ALA A 608 7.62 -29.43 -7.07
CA ALA A 608 7.18 -28.06 -6.84
C ALA A 608 5.67 -28.04 -6.57
N ALA A 609 5.19 -26.92 -6.02
CA ALA A 609 3.77 -26.68 -5.86
C ALA A 609 3.03 -26.84 -7.21
N ASN A 610 1.84 -27.43 -7.17
CA ASN A 610 0.99 -27.80 -8.31
C ASN A 610 1.53 -28.91 -9.22
N HIS A 611 2.69 -29.50 -8.92
CA HIS A 611 3.10 -30.71 -9.62
C HIS A 611 2.28 -31.90 -9.12
N ARG A 612 1.83 -32.72 -10.07
CA ARG A 612 1.09 -33.95 -9.79
C ARG A 612 2.06 -35.11 -9.61
N LEU A 613 1.72 -36.00 -8.67
CA LEU A 613 2.38 -37.29 -8.52
C LEU A 613 1.97 -38.18 -9.70
N LYS A 614 2.93 -38.61 -10.52
CA LYS A 614 2.66 -39.43 -11.69
C LYS A 614 3.30 -40.81 -11.57
N ILE A 615 2.64 -41.81 -12.12
CA ILE A 615 3.11 -43.20 -12.12
C ILE A 615 3.04 -43.81 -13.53
N ALA A 616 3.94 -44.75 -13.81
CA ALA A 616 3.90 -45.59 -14.99
C ALA A 616 3.84 -47.06 -14.55
N PHE A 617 2.99 -47.84 -15.20
CA PHE A 617 2.82 -49.26 -14.90
C PHE A 617 3.78 -50.11 -15.74
N LYS A 618 4.12 -51.32 -15.29
CA LYS A 618 5.01 -52.24 -16.03
C LYS A 618 4.53 -52.57 -17.44
N HIS A 619 3.22 -52.67 -17.63
CA HIS A 619 2.64 -52.96 -18.94
C HIS A 619 2.66 -51.74 -19.89
N GLN A 620 2.87 -50.52 -19.38
CA GLN A 620 2.91 -49.25 -20.12
C GLN A 620 4.00 -48.31 -19.54
N PRO A 621 5.29 -48.66 -19.69
CA PRO A 621 6.37 -48.01 -18.97
C PRO A 621 6.62 -46.55 -19.41
N GLU A 622 6.29 -46.20 -20.66
CA GLU A 622 6.48 -44.84 -21.19
C GLU A 622 5.33 -43.88 -20.88
N GLN A 623 4.16 -44.39 -20.45
CA GLN A 623 2.97 -43.59 -20.23
C GLN A 623 2.80 -43.25 -18.74
N PHE A 624 2.77 -41.96 -18.43
CA PHE A 624 2.59 -41.46 -17.06
C PHE A 624 1.14 -41.04 -16.80
N PHE A 625 0.54 -41.64 -15.79
CA PHE A 625 -0.79 -41.33 -15.28
C PHE A 625 -0.73 -40.52 -13.99
N ASP A 626 -1.76 -39.75 -13.71
CA ASP A 626 -1.95 -39.09 -12.40
C ASP A 626 -2.34 -40.16 -11.37
N ALA A 627 -1.50 -40.37 -10.36
CA ALA A 627 -1.67 -41.49 -9.43
C ALA A 627 -2.98 -41.39 -8.64
N LEU A 628 -3.41 -40.18 -8.28
CA LEU A 628 -4.67 -39.96 -7.54
C LEU A 628 -5.92 -40.19 -8.41
N HIS A 629 -5.77 -40.18 -9.74
CA HIS A 629 -6.89 -40.42 -10.65
C HIS A 629 -7.03 -41.93 -10.95
N ILE A 630 -5.92 -42.67 -11.03
CA ILE A 630 -5.94 -44.06 -11.49
C ILE A 630 -5.92 -45.09 -10.35
N LEU A 631 -5.28 -44.77 -9.21
CA LEU A 631 -5.14 -45.71 -8.10
C LEU A 631 -6.37 -45.70 -7.18
N SER A 632 -6.74 -46.88 -6.65
CA SER A 632 -7.74 -46.97 -5.58
C SER A 632 -7.18 -46.42 -4.26
N GLU A 633 -8.04 -46.19 -3.27
CA GLU A 633 -7.62 -45.63 -1.98
C GLU A 633 -6.55 -46.47 -1.27
N GLY A 634 -6.67 -47.80 -1.28
CA GLY A 634 -5.67 -48.72 -0.73
C GLY A 634 -4.30 -48.60 -1.39
N HIS A 635 -4.27 -48.52 -2.72
CA HIS A 635 -3.04 -48.32 -3.49
C HIS A 635 -2.40 -46.95 -3.24
N VAL A 636 -3.22 -45.89 -3.15
CA VAL A 636 -2.74 -44.54 -2.80
C VAL A 636 -2.06 -44.55 -1.43
N ARG A 637 -2.64 -45.22 -0.43
CA ARG A 637 -2.03 -45.35 0.91
C ARG A 637 -0.77 -46.22 0.90
N CYS A 638 -0.75 -47.32 0.13
CA CYS A 638 0.47 -48.13 -0.07
C CYS A 638 1.60 -47.30 -0.70
N LEU A 639 1.28 -46.40 -1.63
CA LEU A 639 2.26 -45.48 -2.21
C LEU A 639 2.77 -44.47 -1.19
N GLY A 640 1.90 -43.90 -0.35
CA GLY A 640 2.31 -43.03 0.75
C GLY A 640 3.26 -43.72 1.73
N LEU A 641 2.96 -44.97 2.10
CA LEU A 641 3.84 -45.80 2.93
C LEU A 641 5.18 -46.09 2.23
N ALA A 642 5.17 -46.37 0.93
CA ALA A 642 6.38 -46.64 0.15
C ALA A 642 7.31 -45.43 0.11
N ILE A 643 6.75 -44.22 -0.02
CA ILE A 643 7.51 -42.95 0.04
C ILE A 643 8.19 -42.78 1.40
N LEU A 644 7.47 -43.03 2.49
CA LEU A 644 8.01 -42.93 3.85
C LEU A 644 9.14 -43.94 4.11
N LEU A 645 8.93 -45.21 3.74
CA LEU A 645 9.95 -46.25 3.94
C LEU A 645 11.15 -46.07 3.02
N ALA A 646 10.95 -45.65 1.76
CA ALA A 646 12.04 -45.29 0.85
C ALA A 646 12.93 -44.20 1.44
N LYS A 647 12.31 -43.19 2.07
CA LYS A 647 13.04 -42.09 2.70
C LYS A 647 13.78 -42.55 3.95
N ASN A 648 13.15 -43.31 4.84
CA ASN A 648 13.82 -43.91 6.01
C ASN A 648 15.01 -44.81 5.61
N PHE A 649 14.84 -45.60 4.55
CA PHE A 649 15.87 -46.46 4.01
C PHE A 649 17.04 -45.65 3.46
N LYS A 650 16.77 -44.65 2.60
CA LYS A 650 17.79 -43.78 1.99
C LYS A 650 18.58 -42.97 3.03
N GLU A 651 17.96 -42.57 4.13
CA GLU A 651 18.65 -41.84 5.22
C GLU A 651 19.43 -42.75 6.19
N ASN A 652 19.42 -44.07 5.97
CA ASN A 652 20.02 -45.05 6.88
C ASN A 652 19.54 -44.90 8.33
N ALA A 653 18.28 -44.48 8.52
CA ALA A 653 17.70 -44.34 9.85
C ALA A 653 17.68 -45.72 10.56
N PRO A 654 18.16 -45.82 11.81
CA PRO A 654 18.33 -47.09 12.51
C PRO A 654 17.00 -47.70 13.00
N ILE A 655 15.94 -46.90 13.06
CA ILE A 655 14.68 -47.24 13.75
C ILE A 655 13.47 -46.93 12.85
N LEU A 656 12.43 -47.76 12.98
CA LEU A 656 11.09 -47.58 12.44
C LEU A 656 10.07 -47.71 13.56
N ILE A 657 9.21 -46.70 13.72
CA ILE A 657 8.17 -46.60 14.73
C ILE A 657 6.82 -46.47 14.01
N PHE A 658 5.97 -47.48 14.12
CA PHE A 658 4.64 -47.48 13.53
C PHE A 658 3.59 -47.17 14.61
N ASP A 659 2.86 -46.06 14.46
CA ASP A 659 1.66 -45.78 15.27
C ASP A 659 0.41 -46.30 14.54
N ASP A 660 0.03 -47.51 14.90
CA ASP A 660 -1.18 -48.21 14.45
C ASP A 660 -1.37 -48.22 12.92
N PRO A 661 -0.45 -48.87 12.17
CA PRO A 661 -0.45 -48.86 10.71
C PRO A 661 -1.69 -49.55 10.11
N VAL A 662 -2.35 -50.41 10.90
CA VAL A 662 -3.54 -51.16 10.52
C VAL A 662 -4.70 -50.24 10.12
N ASN A 663 -4.85 -49.09 10.79
CA ASN A 663 -5.91 -48.11 10.49
C ASN A 663 -5.70 -47.36 9.16
N ALA A 664 -4.48 -47.41 8.61
CA ALA A 664 -4.11 -46.75 7.37
C ALA A 664 -4.04 -47.73 6.20
N ILE A 665 -4.17 -49.03 6.42
CA ILE A 665 -3.88 -50.06 5.40
C ILE A 665 -5.07 -51.01 5.29
N ASP A 666 -5.56 -51.17 4.07
CA ASP A 666 -6.69 -52.04 3.74
C ASP A 666 -6.31 -53.52 3.91
N ASP A 667 -7.27 -54.36 4.30
CA ASP A 667 -7.05 -55.75 4.70
C ASP A 667 -6.29 -56.59 3.67
N GLU A 668 -6.56 -56.36 2.38
CA GLU A 668 -5.96 -57.07 1.25
C GLU A 668 -4.43 -56.89 1.19
N HIS A 669 -3.93 -55.69 1.51
CA HIS A 669 -2.49 -55.38 1.45
C HIS A 669 -1.74 -55.73 2.74
N ARG A 670 -2.45 -55.91 3.86
CA ARG A 670 -1.83 -56.10 5.20
C ARG A 670 -0.87 -57.30 5.23
N HIS A 671 -1.22 -58.40 4.57
CA HIS A 671 -0.37 -59.59 4.54
C HIS A 671 0.97 -59.31 3.85
N SER A 672 0.94 -58.74 2.65
CA SER A 672 2.13 -58.39 1.87
C SER A 672 3.02 -57.37 2.58
N ILE A 673 2.42 -56.41 3.29
CA ILE A 673 3.16 -55.43 4.10
C ILE A 673 3.86 -56.11 5.28
N ARG A 674 3.20 -57.03 6.00
CA ARG A 674 3.86 -57.82 7.06
C ARG A 674 5.07 -58.58 6.53
N ARG A 675 4.93 -59.23 5.37
CA ARG A 675 6.05 -59.94 4.72
C ARG A 675 7.19 -58.99 4.37
N THR A 676 6.88 -57.82 3.80
CA THR A 676 7.89 -56.82 3.45
C THR A 676 8.65 -56.29 4.67
N LEU A 677 7.98 -56.14 5.82
CA LEU A 677 8.60 -55.61 7.04
C LEU A 677 9.41 -56.64 7.83
N PHE A 678 8.99 -57.91 7.82
CA PHE A 678 9.52 -58.93 8.73
C PHE A 678 10.18 -60.14 8.04
N GLU A 679 9.82 -60.48 6.79
CA GLU A 679 10.47 -61.56 6.03
C GLU A 679 11.53 -61.03 5.05
N ASP A 680 11.26 -59.93 4.35
CA ASP A 680 12.19 -59.39 3.35
C ASP A 680 13.42 -58.71 4.02
N GLN A 681 14.58 -58.75 3.36
CA GLN A 681 15.87 -58.27 3.90
C GLN A 681 15.98 -56.74 4.07
N TYR A 682 15.00 -55.96 3.59
CA TYR A 682 15.06 -54.50 3.55
C TYR A 682 15.25 -53.84 4.93
N PHE A 683 14.66 -54.42 5.97
CA PHE A 683 14.62 -53.80 7.31
C PHE A 683 15.31 -54.67 8.37
N GLU A 684 16.17 -55.59 7.95
CA GLU A 684 16.81 -56.55 8.86
C GLU A 684 17.72 -55.89 9.90
N ALA A 685 18.46 -54.87 9.47
CA ALA A 685 19.36 -54.10 10.33
C ALA A 685 18.65 -53.02 11.18
N LYS A 686 17.34 -52.83 11.03
CA LYS A 686 16.60 -51.74 11.71
C LYS A 686 15.81 -52.26 12.91
N GLN A 687 15.72 -51.45 13.95
CA GLN A 687 14.78 -51.68 15.05
C GLN A 687 13.37 -51.29 14.62
N ILE A 688 12.38 -52.16 14.87
CA ILE A 688 10.97 -51.91 14.59
C ILE A 688 10.19 -51.85 15.91
N ILE A 689 9.55 -50.73 16.17
CA ILE A 689 8.60 -50.52 17.26
C ILE A 689 7.22 -50.37 16.61
N LEU A 690 6.29 -51.28 16.88
CA LEU A 690 4.99 -51.30 16.22
C LEU A 690 3.86 -51.35 17.23
N THR A 691 3.00 -50.34 17.22
CA THR A 691 1.71 -50.37 17.92
C THR A 691 0.62 -50.90 16.98
N CYS A 692 -0.32 -51.67 17.50
CA CYS A 692 -1.46 -52.15 16.73
C CYS A 692 -2.70 -52.37 17.60
N HIS A 693 -3.89 -52.15 17.03
CA HIS A 693 -5.17 -52.45 17.67
C HIS A 693 -5.80 -53.80 17.26
N GLY A 694 -5.44 -54.32 16.09
CA GLY A 694 -6.00 -55.58 15.57
C GLY A 694 -5.31 -56.80 16.18
N GLU A 695 -6.06 -57.62 16.92
CA GLU A 695 -5.53 -58.86 17.54
C GLU A 695 -5.02 -59.83 16.46
N GLU A 696 -5.74 -59.97 15.35
CA GLU A 696 -5.34 -60.83 14.24
C GLU A 696 -4.02 -60.35 13.61
N PHE A 697 -3.84 -59.04 13.44
CA PHE A 697 -2.60 -58.48 12.90
C PHE A 697 -1.41 -58.73 13.84
N PHE A 698 -1.59 -58.53 15.14
CA PHE A 698 -0.59 -58.80 16.17
C PHE A 698 -0.20 -60.28 16.24
N LYS A 699 -1.20 -61.16 16.18
CA LYS A 699 -1.02 -62.62 16.15
C LYS A 699 -0.30 -63.05 14.87
N ASP A 700 -0.70 -62.53 13.72
CA ASP A 700 -0.12 -62.89 12.43
C ASP A 700 1.36 -62.51 12.36
N ILE A 701 1.77 -61.34 12.89
CA ILE A 701 3.19 -60.96 12.96
C ILE A 701 3.97 -61.99 13.78
N GLN A 702 3.49 -62.36 14.97
CA GLN A 702 4.19 -63.31 15.83
C GLN A 702 4.30 -64.73 15.24
N ASN A 703 3.36 -65.13 14.38
CA ASN A 703 3.39 -66.43 13.69
C ASN A 703 4.09 -66.38 12.32
N LEU A 704 4.37 -65.18 11.81
CA LEU A 704 5.23 -64.98 10.66
C LEU A 704 6.70 -65.20 11.03
N LEU A 705 7.10 -64.68 12.20
CA LEU A 705 8.43 -64.83 12.77
C LEU A 705 8.73 -66.28 13.17
N SER A 706 10.02 -66.61 13.30
CA SER A 706 10.45 -67.82 13.99
C SER A 706 10.04 -67.76 15.48
N ALA A 707 9.89 -68.92 16.12
CA ALA A 707 9.62 -69.01 17.54
C ALA A 707 10.74 -68.37 18.37
N GLU A 708 11.99 -68.39 17.88
CA GLU A 708 13.12 -67.73 18.52
C GLU A 708 13.02 -66.21 18.46
N ASP A 709 12.77 -65.64 17.27
CA ASP A 709 12.59 -64.20 17.08
C ASP A 709 11.36 -63.68 17.84
N ALA A 710 10.26 -64.44 17.79
CA ALA A 710 9.07 -64.12 18.55
C ALA A 710 9.32 -64.18 20.07
N ARG A 711 10.21 -65.07 20.55
CA ARG A 711 10.58 -65.16 21.96
C ARG A 711 11.46 -63.99 22.38
N SER A 712 12.43 -63.61 21.55
CA SER A 712 13.36 -62.52 21.86
C SER A 712 12.67 -61.14 21.80
N SER A 713 11.67 -60.97 20.93
CA SER A 713 10.91 -59.73 20.79
C SER A 713 10.29 -59.25 22.11
N LYS A 714 10.28 -57.92 22.31
CA LYS A 714 9.58 -57.29 23.44
C LYS A 714 8.11 -57.14 23.09
N LYS A 715 7.24 -57.55 24.00
CA LYS A 715 5.78 -57.53 23.81
C LYS A 715 5.11 -56.83 24.97
N VAL A 716 4.25 -55.86 24.67
CA VAL A 716 3.52 -55.10 25.67
C VAL A 716 2.04 -55.05 25.29
N THR A 717 1.13 -55.19 26.26
CA THR A 717 -0.31 -55.05 26.03
C THR A 717 -0.87 -53.87 26.82
N PHE A 718 -1.47 -52.90 26.13
CA PHE A 718 -2.24 -51.81 26.72
C PHE A 718 -3.67 -52.26 26.93
N LEU A 719 -4.09 -52.33 28.19
CA LEU A 719 -5.38 -52.87 28.62
C LEU A 719 -6.46 -51.78 28.65
N PRO A 720 -7.74 -52.15 28.48
CA PRO A 720 -8.86 -51.24 28.72
C PRO A 720 -8.83 -50.62 30.13
N MET A 721 -9.18 -49.34 30.19
CA MET A 721 -9.30 -48.61 31.45
C MET A 721 -10.55 -49.07 32.22
N HIS A 722 -10.40 -49.31 33.52
CA HIS A 722 -11.50 -49.62 34.44
C HIS A 722 -11.40 -48.73 35.67
N GLY A 723 -12.12 -47.59 35.67
CA GLY A 723 -12.24 -46.69 36.83
C GLY A 723 -11.00 -45.85 37.19
N GLU A 724 -9.80 -46.28 36.81
CA GLU A 724 -8.55 -45.54 37.04
C GLU A 724 -8.25 -44.56 35.89
N GLN A 725 -7.75 -43.37 36.23
CA GLN A 725 -7.34 -42.33 35.28
C GLN A 725 -5.86 -42.45 34.87
N HIS A 726 -5.40 -43.69 34.68
CA HIS A 726 -4.04 -44.04 34.27
C HIS A 726 -4.06 -45.18 33.24
N ILE A 727 -3.13 -45.13 32.28
CA ILE A 727 -2.95 -46.18 31.27
C ILE A 727 -2.58 -47.50 31.95
N ARG A 728 -3.29 -48.58 31.66
CA ARG A 728 -2.97 -49.91 32.19
C ARG A 728 -2.09 -50.68 31.20
N VAL A 729 -0.91 -51.09 31.65
CA VAL A 729 0.08 -51.80 30.83
C VAL A 729 0.34 -53.19 31.41
N ASP A 730 0.27 -54.22 30.57
CA ASP A 730 0.73 -55.58 30.86
C ASP A 730 2.05 -55.85 30.11
N PHE A 731 3.14 -55.84 30.88
CA PHE A 731 4.49 -56.13 30.40
C PHE A 731 4.78 -57.63 30.24
N ASN A 732 3.92 -58.52 30.77
CA ASN A 732 4.10 -59.96 30.79
C ASN A 732 3.06 -60.70 29.94
N CYS A 733 2.67 -60.08 28.82
CA CYS A 733 1.57 -60.57 28.00
C CYS A 733 1.87 -61.94 27.37
N SER A 734 0.85 -62.78 27.22
CA SER A 734 0.98 -64.12 26.62
C SER A 734 1.43 -64.05 25.16
N PRO A 735 2.38 -64.90 24.71
CA PRO A 735 2.77 -64.94 23.32
C PRO A 735 1.59 -65.41 22.46
N ARG A 736 1.42 -64.78 21.28
CA ARG A 736 0.45 -65.20 20.26
C ARG A 736 1.07 -66.13 19.21
N ASN A 737 2.40 -66.30 19.21
CA ASN A 737 3.06 -67.35 18.47
C ASN A 737 2.59 -68.72 18.98
N TYR A 738 2.10 -69.58 18.08
CA TYR A 738 1.46 -70.84 18.43
C TYR A 738 2.41 -71.84 19.10
N ILE A 739 3.69 -71.89 18.70
CA ILE A 739 4.69 -72.79 19.30
C ILE A 739 5.01 -72.34 20.73
N LEU A 740 5.28 -71.04 20.92
CA LEU A 740 5.54 -70.49 22.26
C LEU A 740 4.33 -70.60 23.18
N ALA A 741 3.12 -70.41 22.65
CA ALA A 741 1.89 -70.61 23.41
C ALA A 741 1.73 -72.08 23.82
N ALA A 742 1.99 -73.03 22.92
CA ALA A 742 1.98 -74.46 23.24
C ALA A 742 3.01 -74.83 24.32
N GLN A 743 4.23 -74.30 24.24
CA GLN A 743 5.28 -74.47 25.26
C GLN A 743 4.80 -74.01 26.64
N ARG A 744 4.22 -72.81 26.72
CA ARG A 744 3.70 -72.25 27.98
C ARG A 744 2.55 -73.08 28.57
N HIS A 745 1.70 -73.68 27.74
CA HIS A 745 0.66 -74.59 28.20
C HIS A 745 1.24 -75.93 28.70
N ILE A 746 2.28 -76.48 28.05
CA ILE A 746 3.00 -77.67 28.54
C ILE A 746 3.64 -77.40 29.91
N GLU A 747 4.29 -76.25 30.09
CA GLU A 747 4.90 -75.84 31.37
C GLU A 747 3.87 -75.76 32.51
N ARG A 748 2.62 -75.44 32.18
CA ARG A 748 1.47 -75.37 33.11
C ARG A 748 0.72 -76.69 33.25
N ASN A 749 1.16 -77.75 32.57
CA ASN A 749 0.51 -79.05 32.50
C ASN A 749 -0.90 -79.02 31.88
N GLU A 750 -1.17 -78.04 30.99
CA GLU A 750 -2.42 -77.85 30.26
C GLU A 750 -2.35 -78.57 28.89
N ILE A 751 -2.26 -79.91 28.92
CA ILE A 751 -1.91 -80.74 27.74
C ILE A 751 -2.85 -80.55 26.54
N ARG A 752 -4.16 -80.43 26.79
CA ARG A 752 -5.16 -80.19 25.73
C ARG A 752 -4.94 -78.85 25.03
N GLU A 753 -4.66 -77.79 25.79
CA GLU A 753 -4.42 -76.46 25.24
C GLU A 753 -3.09 -76.41 24.48
N ALA A 754 -2.06 -77.09 24.98
CA ALA A 754 -0.80 -77.27 24.26
C ALA A 754 -1.01 -77.97 22.90
N LEU A 755 -1.82 -79.02 22.85
CA LEU A 755 -2.11 -79.73 21.60
C LEU A 755 -2.99 -78.88 20.65
N SER A 756 -3.92 -78.09 21.20
CA SER A 756 -4.72 -77.11 20.43
C SER A 756 -3.82 -76.07 19.75
N LYS A 757 -2.85 -75.51 20.49
CA LYS A 757 -1.85 -74.60 19.93
C LYS A 757 -0.89 -75.29 18.95
N SER A 758 -0.51 -76.53 19.22
CA SER A 758 0.30 -77.34 18.30
C SER A 758 -0.41 -77.61 16.98
N ARG A 759 -1.75 -77.79 17.00
CA ARG A 759 -2.56 -77.85 15.77
C ARG A 759 -2.48 -76.54 14.98
N GLN A 760 -2.66 -75.41 15.64
CA GLN A 760 -2.58 -74.09 15.00
C GLN A 760 -1.18 -73.84 14.42
N ALA A 761 -0.12 -74.24 15.14
CA ALA A 761 1.25 -74.19 14.67
C ALA A 761 1.46 -75.07 13.42
N LEU A 762 1.05 -76.34 13.46
CA LEU A 762 1.15 -77.24 12.30
C LEU A 762 0.39 -76.70 11.09
N GLU A 763 -0.82 -76.18 11.29
CA GLU A 763 -1.59 -75.59 10.20
C GLU A 763 -0.88 -74.38 9.59
N SER A 764 -0.34 -73.49 10.42
CA SER A 764 0.40 -72.30 9.98
C SER A 764 1.70 -72.66 9.26
N LEU A 765 2.46 -73.62 9.79
CA LEU A 765 3.72 -74.07 9.20
C LEU A 765 3.47 -74.81 7.88
N ALA A 766 2.55 -75.78 7.87
CA ALA A 766 2.29 -76.61 6.69
C ALA A 766 1.72 -75.79 5.53
N LYS A 767 0.69 -74.96 5.76
CA LYS A 767 0.08 -74.13 4.71
C LYS A 767 0.94 -72.92 4.36
N GLY A 768 1.68 -72.39 5.32
CA GLY A 768 2.48 -71.17 5.18
C GLY A 768 3.90 -71.46 4.72
N LYS A 769 4.78 -71.85 5.64
CA LYS A 769 6.23 -71.93 5.43
C LYS A 769 6.63 -73.15 4.58
N VAL A 770 6.14 -74.35 4.93
CA VAL A 770 6.54 -75.61 4.28
C VAL A 770 6.06 -75.68 2.83
N TRP A 771 4.81 -75.32 2.56
CA TRP A 771 4.31 -75.34 1.17
C TRP A 771 5.03 -74.29 0.30
N ARG A 772 5.31 -73.09 0.83
CA ARG A 772 6.15 -72.11 0.13
C ARG A 772 7.55 -72.67 -0.17
N TYR A 773 8.19 -73.30 0.81
CA TYR A 773 9.48 -73.96 0.64
C TYR A 773 9.44 -75.03 -0.47
N VAL A 774 8.37 -75.84 -0.52
CA VAL A 774 8.15 -76.82 -1.59
C VAL A 774 7.92 -76.18 -2.96
N HIS A 775 7.29 -75.02 -3.00
CA HIS A 775 7.06 -74.26 -4.24
C HIS A 775 8.35 -73.60 -4.74
N SER A 776 9.18 -73.06 -3.84
CA SER A 776 10.42 -72.37 -4.20
C SER A 776 11.54 -73.32 -4.64
N ASN A 777 11.63 -74.51 -4.05
CA ASN A 777 12.73 -75.47 -4.27
C ASN A 777 12.29 -76.77 -4.99
N GLY A 778 11.06 -76.82 -5.50
CA GLY A 778 10.49 -78.01 -6.13
C GLY A 778 9.40 -77.66 -7.17
N ASP A 779 8.47 -78.60 -7.43
CA ASP A 779 7.40 -78.42 -8.43
C ASP A 779 6.12 -77.76 -7.87
N GLY A 780 6.05 -77.49 -6.56
CA GLY A 780 4.96 -76.78 -5.86
C GLY A 780 3.57 -77.42 -5.88
N ASN A 781 3.33 -78.44 -6.71
CA ASN A 781 2.02 -79.02 -6.96
C ASN A 781 1.70 -80.13 -5.94
N LEU A 782 0.58 -80.01 -5.22
CA LEU A 782 0.11 -81.03 -4.27
C LEU A 782 -1.14 -81.77 -4.78
N SER A 783 -1.25 -83.06 -4.44
CA SER A 783 -2.42 -83.88 -4.77
C SER A 783 -3.17 -84.27 -3.49
N ILE A 784 -4.14 -83.47 -3.08
CA ILE A 784 -4.85 -83.64 -1.80
C ILE A 784 -6.19 -84.33 -2.02
N LYS A 785 -6.39 -85.47 -1.37
CA LYS A 785 -7.67 -86.21 -1.38
C LYS A 785 -8.64 -85.64 -0.34
N LEU A 786 -9.83 -85.22 -0.77
CA LEU A 786 -10.91 -84.77 0.11
C LEU A 786 -11.96 -85.86 0.30
N ARG A 787 -12.52 -85.98 1.51
CA ARG A 787 -13.55 -87.00 1.84
C ARG A 787 -14.96 -86.58 1.41
N SER A 788 -15.20 -85.28 1.26
CA SER A 788 -16.43 -84.71 0.71
C SER A 788 -16.14 -83.32 0.11
N PRO A 789 -17.02 -82.76 -0.73
CA PRO A 789 -16.83 -81.43 -1.30
C PRO A 789 -16.72 -80.29 -0.26
N THR A 790 -17.22 -80.51 0.95
CA THR A 790 -17.22 -79.53 2.05
C THR A 790 -16.23 -79.88 3.17
N ALA A 791 -15.51 -80.99 3.07
CA ALA A 791 -14.55 -81.39 4.10
C ALA A 791 -13.32 -80.48 4.07
N PRO A 792 -12.84 -79.97 5.23
CA PRO A 792 -11.57 -79.27 5.29
C PRO A 792 -10.41 -80.22 4.96
N ILE A 793 -9.28 -79.66 4.52
CA ILE A 793 -8.05 -80.43 4.29
C ILE A 793 -7.57 -81.00 5.63
N GLU A 794 -7.44 -82.33 5.72
CA GLU A 794 -6.85 -83.00 6.88
C GLU A 794 -5.36 -82.65 6.97
N LEU A 795 -4.91 -82.15 8.12
CA LEU A 795 -3.52 -81.71 8.33
C LEU A 795 -2.52 -82.84 8.08
N ARG A 796 -2.85 -84.08 8.47
CA ARG A 796 -2.00 -85.24 8.20
C ARG A 796 -1.82 -85.48 6.70
N ASN A 797 -2.90 -85.44 5.92
CA ASN A 797 -2.86 -85.62 4.47
C ASN A 797 -2.02 -84.53 3.78
N LEU A 798 -2.20 -83.26 4.19
CA LEU A 798 -1.37 -82.16 3.72
C LEU A 798 0.11 -82.39 4.05
N THR A 799 0.41 -82.77 5.29
CA THR A 799 1.78 -83.00 5.78
C THR A 799 2.45 -84.18 5.06
N GLU A 800 1.71 -85.28 4.80
CA GLU A 800 2.18 -86.43 4.03
C GLU A 800 2.51 -86.05 2.58
N GLN A 801 1.66 -85.24 1.95
CA GLN A 801 1.92 -84.72 0.59
C GLN A 801 3.17 -83.84 0.58
N LEU A 802 3.29 -82.89 1.51
CA LEU A 802 4.48 -82.03 1.62
C LEU A 802 5.76 -82.85 1.83
N ARG A 803 5.76 -83.81 2.76
CA ARG A 803 6.89 -84.74 2.97
C ARG A 803 7.29 -85.45 1.68
N SER A 804 6.32 -85.99 0.95
CA SER A 804 6.58 -86.75 -0.28
C SER A 804 7.22 -85.92 -1.38
N ARG A 805 6.93 -84.61 -1.43
CA ARG A 805 7.53 -83.67 -2.38
C ARG A 805 8.95 -83.31 -2.00
N ILE A 806 9.18 -83.02 -0.73
CA ILE A 806 10.53 -82.75 -0.19
C ILE A 806 11.44 -83.96 -0.42
N GLN A 807 10.93 -85.20 -0.24
CA GLN A 807 11.72 -86.43 -0.39
C GLN A 807 12.34 -86.62 -1.78
N ARG A 808 11.75 -86.03 -2.84
CA ARG A 808 12.20 -86.30 -4.20
C ARG A 808 13.65 -85.88 -4.44
N VAL A 809 14.30 -86.58 -5.38
CA VAL A 809 15.73 -86.41 -5.69
C VAL A 809 15.99 -85.08 -6.42
N ASP A 810 15.00 -84.57 -7.13
CA ASP A 810 15.03 -83.30 -7.87
C ASP A 810 14.73 -82.06 -7.01
N PHE A 811 14.52 -82.22 -5.70
CA PHE A 811 14.28 -81.12 -4.78
C PHE A 811 15.59 -80.33 -4.54
N SER A 812 15.59 -79.05 -4.90
CA SER A 812 16.79 -78.23 -5.01
C SER A 812 17.06 -77.39 -3.77
N ASP A 813 17.36 -78.01 -2.62
CA ASP A 813 17.82 -77.31 -1.43
C ASP A 813 18.87 -78.13 -0.63
N PRO A 814 20.03 -77.57 -0.28
CA PRO A 814 21.09 -78.26 0.46
C PRO A 814 20.75 -78.55 1.93
N ASN A 815 19.78 -77.83 2.52
CA ASN A 815 19.30 -78.01 3.89
C ASN A 815 17.99 -78.83 3.96
N LYS A 816 17.64 -79.52 2.86
CA LYS A 816 16.45 -80.38 2.73
C LYS A 816 16.22 -81.31 3.92
N GLU A 817 17.27 -81.95 4.44
CA GLU A 817 17.15 -82.92 5.53
C GLU A 817 16.67 -82.29 6.84
N ALA A 818 17.06 -81.03 7.13
CA ALA A 818 16.63 -80.32 8.33
C ALA A 818 15.12 -80.03 8.35
N VAL A 819 14.48 -79.91 7.17
CA VAL A 819 13.02 -79.76 7.03
C VAL A 819 12.34 -81.12 6.91
N TYR A 820 12.96 -82.08 6.23
CA TYR A 820 12.40 -83.42 6.00
C TYR A 820 12.26 -84.23 7.30
N GLU A 821 13.31 -84.28 8.12
CA GLU A 821 13.36 -85.12 9.33
C GLU A 821 12.31 -84.75 10.39
N PRO A 822 12.07 -83.47 10.73
CA PRO A 822 10.98 -83.09 11.64
C PRO A 822 9.60 -83.50 11.12
N ILE A 823 9.35 -83.35 9.82
CA ILE A 823 8.09 -83.76 9.19
C ILE A 823 7.95 -85.30 9.22
N ASN A 824 9.03 -86.02 8.94
CA ASN A 824 9.04 -87.47 8.95
C ASN A 824 8.82 -88.02 10.37
N SER A 825 9.47 -87.43 11.37
CA SER A 825 9.29 -87.74 12.79
C SER A 825 7.84 -87.51 13.24
N LEU A 826 7.28 -86.34 12.92
CA LEU A 826 5.88 -86.01 13.22
C LEU A 826 4.90 -87.04 12.62
N LEU A 827 5.13 -87.47 11.38
CA LEU A 827 4.30 -88.48 10.70
C LEU A 827 4.55 -89.92 11.17
N GLY A 828 5.70 -90.19 11.81
CA GLY A 828 6.05 -91.45 12.45
C GLY A 828 5.17 -91.76 13.66
N ILE A 829 4.60 -90.74 14.31
CA ILE A 829 3.59 -90.90 15.35
C ILE A 829 2.34 -91.56 14.74
N ASN A 830 1.83 -92.59 15.42
CA ASN A 830 0.70 -93.40 14.96
C ASN A 830 -0.49 -92.52 14.56
N GLY A 831 -0.93 -92.60 13.29
CA GLY A 831 -2.06 -91.80 12.78
C GLY A 831 -3.42 -92.17 13.33
N GLY A 832 -3.52 -93.33 13.98
CA GLY A 832 -4.68 -93.73 14.76
C GLY A 832 -4.74 -93.14 16.18
N SER A 833 -3.66 -92.48 16.64
CA SER A 833 -3.58 -91.86 17.97
C SER A 833 -4.63 -90.77 18.19
N ARG A 834 -4.93 -90.49 19.45
CA ARG A 834 -5.94 -89.48 19.81
C ARG A 834 -5.46 -88.08 19.46
N GLU A 835 -4.16 -87.86 19.60
CA GLU A 835 -3.44 -86.63 19.34
C GLU A 835 -3.53 -86.28 17.85
N TRP A 836 -3.19 -87.21 16.95
CA TRP A 836 -3.32 -86.99 15.50
C TRP A 836 -4.77 -86.80 15.04
N ARG A 837 -5.72 -87.53 15.64
CA ARG A 837 -7.15 -87.30 15.36
C ARG A 837 -7.57 -85.89 15.76
N TYR A 838 -7.08 -85.39 16.89
CA TYR A 838 -7.34 -84.04 17.34
C TYR A 838 -6.72 -82.98 16.42
N LEU A 839 -5.48 -83.19 15.96
CA LEU A 839 -4.83 -82.34 14.95
C LEU A 839 -5.67 -82.23 13.67
N ASN A 840 -6.25 -83.34 13.18
CA ASN A 840 -7.06 -83.35 11.97
C ASN A 840 -8.48 -82.76 12.15
N LYS A 841 -9.16 -83.05 13.26
CA LYS A 841 -10.58 -82.69 13.47
C LYS A 841 -10.80 -81.29 14.05
N GLY A 842 -9.85 -80.74 14.80
CA GLY A 842 -10.01 -79.44 15.49
C GLY A 842 -10.59 -79.54 16.91
N THR A 843 -10.98 -78.39 17.48
CA THR A 843 -11.24 -78.18 18.91
C THR A 843 -12.66 -78.56 19.38
N HIS A 844 -13.41 -79.36 18.62
CA HIS A 844 -14.77 -79.74 19.01
C HIS A 844 -14.79 -80.55 20.31
N GLU A 845 -15.77 -80.29 21.17
CA GLU A 845 -16.01 -81.04 22.40
C GLU A 845 -16.63 -82.39 22.05
N GLU A 846 -16.08 -83.49 22.59
CA GLU A 846 -16.66 -84.84 22.46
C GLU A 846 -16.84 -85.39 23.88
N ALA A 847 -17.88 -86.20 24.09
CA ALA A 847 -18.19 -86.84 25.36
C ALA A 847 -17.19 -87.98 25.70
N ASP A 848 -16.97 -88.22 27.00
CA ASP A 848 -16.23 -89.37 27.56
C ASP A 848 -14.80 -89.56 27.01
N ARG A 849 -13.90 -88.62 27.30
CA ARG A 849 -12.52 -88.63 26.78
C ARG A 849 -11.50 -89.08 27.82
N GLU A 850 -10.61 -89.98 27.39
CA GLU A 850 -9.34 -90.21 28.07
C GLU A 850 -8.36 -89.03 27.84
N GLU A 851 -7.42 -88.83 28.77
CA GLU A 851 -6.39 -87.81 28.67
C GLU A 851 -5.44 -88.06 27.48
N PHE A 852 -4.86 -86.99 26.95
CA PHE A 852 -3.82 -87.08 25.92
C PHE A 852 -2.48 -87.47 26.56
N ASP A 853 -1.67 -88.23 25.83
CA ASP A 853 -0.35 -88.62 26.31
C ASP A 853 0.61 -87.43 26.28
N LYS A 854 1.12 -87.04 27.45
CA LYS A 854 2.02 -85.88 27.58
C LYS A 854 3.29 -86.04 26.74
N GLY A 855 3.90 -87.24 26.73
CA GLY A 855 5.13 -87.50 25.97
C GLY A 855 4.92 -87.31 24.47
N THR A 856 3.81 -87.81 23.94
CA THR A 856 3.42 -87.64 22.53
C THR A 856 3.19 -86.17 22.18
N VAL A 857 2.54 -85.39 23.05
CA VAL A 857 2.33 -83.94 22.80
C VAL A 857 3.64 -83.16 22.87
N GLU A 858 4.55 -83.51 23.78
CA GLU A 858 5.91 -82.94 23.85
C GLU A 858 6.73 -83.26 22.59
N GLU A 859 6.63 -84.49 22.07
CA GLU A 859 7.26 -84.89 20.80
C GLU A 859 6.71 -84.11 19.59
N ILE A 860 5.38 -83.94 19.52
CA ILE A 860 4.73 -83.10 18.49
C ILE A 860 5.24 -81.67 18.59
N LEU A 861 5.32 -81.11 19.79
CA LEU A 861 5.78 -79.73 19.97
C LEU A 861 7.26 -79.56 19.61
N ALA A 862 8.11 -80.51 19.98
CA ALA A 862 9.54 -80.51 19.65
C ALA A 862 9.77 -80.59 18.14
N THR A 863 9.02 -81.46 17.44
CA THR A 863 9.10 -81.57 15.97
C THR A 863 8.62 -80.30 15.27
N LEU A 864 7.56 -79.65 15.76
CA LEU A 864 7.09 -78.37 15.21
C LEU A 864 8.09 -77.23 15.45
N ALA A 865 8.74 -77.20 16.62
CA ALA A 865 9.78 -76.21 16.92
C ALA A 865 11.02 -76.39 16.02
N ALA A 866 11.49 -77.63 15.85
CA ALA A 866 12.60 -77.93 14.94
C ALA A 866 12.26 -77.61 13.48
N LEU A 867 11.02 -77.87 13.05
CA LEU A 867 10.54 -77.51 11.72
C LEU A 867 10.49 -76.00 11.50
N ASP A 868 10.08 -75.24 12.51
CA ASP A 868 10.05 -73.78 12.45
C ASP A 868 11.46 -73.17 12.40
N GLU A 869 12.40 -73.72 13.17
CA GLU A 869 13.81 -73.33 13.15
C GLU A 869 14.48 -73.63 11.81
N ALA A 870 14.20 -74.78 11.20
CA ALA A 870 14.75 -75.14 9.89
C ALA A 870 14.21 -74.26 8.73
N LEU A 871 13.10 -73.54 8.96
CA LEU A 871 12.43 -72.68 7.98
C LEU A 871 12.53 -71.18 8.33
N ALA A 872 13.25 -70.83 9.41
CA ALA A 872 13.61 -69.47 9.77
C ALA A 872 14.77 -68.99 8.91
#